data_AF-A0A8H5ZWY6-F1
#
_entry.id   AF-A0A8H5ZWY6-F1
#
_cell.length_a   1.000
_cell.length_b   1.000
_cell.length_c   1.000
_cell.angle_alpha   90.00
_cell.angle_beta   90.00
_cell.angle_gamma   90.00
#
_symmetry.space_group_name_H-M   'P 1'
#
loop_
_entity.id
_entity.type
_entity.pdbx_description
1 polymer ?
#
loop_
_entity_poly.entity_id
_entity_poly.type
_entity_poly.pdbx_seq_one_letter_code
_entity_poly.pdbx_strand_id
1 'polypeptide(L)'
;MTPSPRERVSRACEHCRSRKIKCNGEQPCNACSRNPQRCAYRTGSIRNRKSRQSKEQPRAPAPLLPAPQSPAPLRGDYSNIRLIDDPAHYKRQYELRAGIGVSNPESGNFQFYGPSSGCAFLQRIYQRIQKCPSRESLLTCRTGPIPDGLQKWGIERFMFTADADGDLRRSRLAAEAFLPQCLGDMFIEAYFRIVHAQMPVLVYSDILDSWNQMWETPIRGRPVKNQEILFMVLALGARVIRLKKSEQENRADEWAEYFSSRVSEGSIFMQEPSVKGVHLMLLKAMYSLQLMRQNDAYLYLGHATRTAMVLGLHRSQVTNGREPSMHRLRHTFWIMYIFERLSSVYMGRPSSLSDNQIDTQYPEDIPSYKDELFHLPAVECTWTRVMAEIAKLADHISVDVYSPASIKSLADTAKVEQTLLDYDAALQATTRCLPEYLHFFDDSVPVGEDWQEIQRLSLGFAYNIVRMLLYRPALVLTTFFTSTSEAQRIAAGCLRLQECIDNSTTAARNLISLAHDVYFQRFPDIRYDGALASYMVSAIMTLLYDVLNLGTEPDKARETFALVEQGIRCLDDIEHTGYTVGKVLSMDLMKVAKQAVLAADPVVDTNQVLVDSFPWLENWAPDNTINTPSTVPTPPIFPQNAAFPMLGTLAGDVAMLSGSGVNCQWLSNGLDPRSIPGSLKKMTPTNLSTLLKSSSLDLTPYEAIYKHFHAHPELSLQEATTSQTVASHLSQLNAYELHTNIGGYGLAGILRNGNGNTVLLRADMDALPVKELTGLPYASTVIMKDADGIDKPVMHACGHDMHMTCLLAAAETLANMRHAWSGTLIVLFQPNEERGGGAQAMVADGLYSKIPVPDYVFGQHVMRMRAGTVGSRPGTIMAAADSLKITVYGRGGHGSLPHQTVDPALLAAHIVIRLQGIVSREVDPTDLAVVTVGSLQAGQTENIIADRAEIGLDFRTVKPETREQIISAIRRIVEAECVASGSPKPPVFEPTRRFPPTNNDHEVAGKLAASFAEHFEGFDGDVPRSNTLYKVAFYFYST
;
A
#
# COMPACT_ATOMS: atom_id res chain seq x y z
N MET A 1 -57.05 -12.45 -42.05
CA MET A 1 -55.95 -13.22 -42.67
C MET A 1 -54.62 -12.60 -42.24
N THR A 2 -53.92 -13.23 -41.30
CA THR A 2 -52.57 -12.83 -40.89
C THR A 2 -51.53 -13.40 -41.87
N PRO A 3 -50.43 -12.69 -42.18
CA PRO A 3 -49.39 -13.21 -43.07
C PRO A 3 -48.67 -14.41 -42.42
N SER A 4 -48.30 -15.40 -43.22
CA SER A 4 -47.53 -16.55 -42.74
C SER A 4 -46.17 -16.11 -42.14
N PRO A 5 -45.69 -16.78 -41.08
CA PRO A 5 -44.39 -16.47 -40.50
C PRO A 5 -43.29 -16.75 -41.51
N ARG A 6 -42.49 -15.72 -41.83
CA ARG A 6 -41.41 -15.81 -42.84
C ARG A 6 -40.29 -16.72 -42.35
N GLU A 7 -39.89 -17.67 -43.20
CA GLU A 7 -38.77 -18.57 -42.90
C GLU A 7 -37.47 -17.81 -42.60
N ARG A 8 -36.79 -18.25 -41.55
CA ARG A 8 -35.59 -17.60 -41.04
C ARG A 8 -34.36 -18.19 -41.72
N VAL A 9 -33.98 -17.59 -42.85
CA VAL A 9 -32.82 -18.01 -43.63
C VAL A 9 -31.54 -17.96 -42.78
N SER A 10 -30.90 -19.11 -42.58
CA SER A 10 -29.70 -19.25 -41.74
C SER A 10 -28.45 -18.58 -42.31
N ARG A 11 -28.48 -18.18 -43.59
CA ARG A 11 -27.31 -17.67 -44.32
C ARG A 11 -27.66 -16.73 -45.49
N ALA A 12 -27.02 -15.57 -45.55
CA ALA A 12 -27.07 -14.67 -46.70
C ALA A 12 -25.81 -14.81 -47.58
N CYS A 13 -25.94 -14.59 -48.89
CA CYS A 13 -24.80 -14.52 -49.81
C CYS A 13 -23.92 -13.30 -49.51
N GLU A 14 -22.64 -13.33 -49.88
CA GLU A 14 -21.69 -12.26 -49.54
C GLU A 14 -22.06 -10.91 -50.16
N HIS A 15 -22.66 -10.90 -51.36
CA HIS A 15 -23.12 -9.67 -51.99
C HIS A 15 -24.29 -9.02 -51.21
N CYS A 16 -25.28 -9.81 -50.80
CA CYS A 16 -26.37 -9.28 -49.97
C CYS A 16 -25.88 -8.85 -48.58
N ARG A 17 -24.95 -9.61 -48.01
CA ARG A 17 -24.36 -9.35 -46.69
C ARG A 17 -23.56 -8.04 -46.66
N SER A 18 -22.72 -7.80 -47.67
CA SER A 18 -21.95 -6.55 -47.81
C SER A 18 -22.83 -5.34 -48.11
N ARG A 19 -23.88 -5.50 -48.93
CA ARG A 19 -24.88 -4.45 -49.23
C ARG A 19 -25.92 -4.23 -48.13
N LYS A 20 -25.91 -5.04 -47.05
CA LYS A 20 -26.93 -5.08 -45.97
C LYS A 20 -28.38 -5.22 -46.47
N ILE A 21 -28.59 -5.91 -47.59
CA ILE A 21 -29.93 -6.18 -48.17
C ILE A 21 -30.39 -7.61 -47.89
N LYS A 22 -31.71 -7.83 -47.92
CA LYS A 22 -32.31 -9.13 -47.57
C LYS A 22 -32.04 -10.18 -48.66
N CYS A 23 -31.54 -11.34 -48.22
CA CYS A 23 -31.26 -12.51 -49.03
C CYS A 23 -32.27 -13.62 -48.69
N ASN A 24 -32.81 -14.33 -49.69
CA ASN A 24 -33.72 -15.47 -49.48
C ASN A 24 -33.01 -16.82 -49.37
N GLY A 25 -31.67 -16.88 -49.47
CA GLY A 25 -30.91 -18.13 -49.28
C GLY A 25 -30.71 -18.99 -50.53
N GLU A 26 -31.48 -18.76 -51.59
CA GLU A 26 -31.35 -19.41 -52.89
C GLU A 26 -30.08 -18.97 -53.64
N GLN A 27 -29.70 -19.70 -54.69
CA GLN A 27 -28.54 -19.39 -55.53
C GLN A 27 -28.90 -19.46 -57.02
N PRO A 28 -29.00 -18.31 -57.74
CA PRO A 28 -28.87 -16.94 -57.24
C PRO A 28 -30.08 -16.51 -56.40
N CYS A 29 -29.82 -15.80 -55.29
CA CYS A 29 -30.88 -15.26 -54.45
C CYS A 29 -31.68 -14.16 -55.17
N ASN A 30 -32.92 -13.88 -54.76
CA ASN A 30 -33.81 -12.91 -55.41
C ASN A 30 -33.17 -11.53 -55.63
N ALA A 31 -32.39 -11.04 -54.65
CA ALA A 31 -31.67 -9.76 -54.74
C ALA A 31 -30.45 -9.79 -55.68
N CYS A 32 -29.92 -10.96 -56.01
CA CYS A 32 -28.82 -11.17 -56.97
C CYS A 32 -29.25 -11.79 -58.30
N SER A 33 -30.56 -12.05 -58.50
CA SER A 33 -31.14 -12.66 -59.72
C SER A 33 -30.70 -11.96 -61.01
N ARG A 34 -30.61 -10.63 -61.00
CA ARG A 34 -30.15 -9.80 -62.13
C ARG A 34 -28.65 -9.90 -62.44
N ASN A 35 -27.84 -10.50 -61.55
CA ASN A 35 -26.41 -10.66 -61.77
C ASN A 35 -25.85 -11.90 -61.02
N PRO A 36 -26.21 -13.13 -61.46
CA PRO A 36 -26.01 -14.36 -60.68
C PRO A 36 -24.57 -14.64 -60.26
N GLN A 37 -23.60 -14.23 -61.08
CA GLN A 37 -22.15 -14.35 -60.85
C GLN A 37 -21.69 -13.74 -59.51
N ARG A 38 -22.43 -12.78 -58.95
CA ARG A 38 -22.12 -12.14 -57.65
C ARG A 38 -22.74 -12.85 -56.44
N CYS A 39 -23.57 -13.87 -56.65
CA CYS A 39 -24.29 -14.57 -55.58
C CYS A 39 -23.46 -15.73 -54.97
N ALA A 40 -22.32 -15.40 -54.37
CA ALA A 40 -21.44 -16.36 -53.72
C ALA A 40 -21.80 -16.58 -52.23
N TYR A 41 -21.68 -17.84 -51.77
CA TYR A 41 -21.75 -18.24 -50.37
C TYR A 41 -20.46 -18.97 -50.01
N ARG A 42 -19.75 -18.59 -48.93
CA ARG A 42 -18.49 -19.26 -48.53
C ARG A 42 -18.69 -20.78 -48.36
N THR A 43 -17.88 -21.61 -48.98
CA THR A 43 -17.82 -23.04 -48.65
C THR A 43 -16.96 -23.24 -47.40
N GLY A 44 -17.45 -23.97 -46.40
CA GLY A 44 -16.70 -24.25 -45.16
C GLY A 44 -17.33 -23.74 -43.85
N SER A 45 -18.44 -24.37 -43.44
CA SER A 45 -18.78 -24.68 -42.03
C SER A 45 -20.20 -25.25 -41.99
N ILE A 46 -20.31 -26.58 -42.05
CA ILE A 46 -21.55 -27.31 -41.76
C ILE A 46 -21.17 -28.41 -40.76
N ARG A 47 -21.31 -28.12 -39.46
CA ARG A 47 -21.27 -29.16 -38.42
C ARG A 47 -22.61 -29.90 -38.42
N ASN A 48 -22.79 -30.84 -39.35
CA ASN A 48 -23.87 -31.81 -39.30
C ASN A 48 -23.52 -32.93 -38.30
N ARG A 49 -24.43 -33.21 -37.38
CA ARG A 49 -24.30 -34.23 -36.33
C ARG A 49 -24.98 -35.53 -36.77
N LYS A 50 -24.23 -36.63 -37.00
CA LYS A 50 -24.72 -38.01 -36.78
C LYS A 50 -23.66 -39.13 -36.95
N SER A 51 -23.74 -40.09 -36.02
CA SER A 51 -23.49 -41.55 -36.12
C SER A 51 -22.13 -42.14 -36.57
N ARG A 52 -21.62 -43.06 -35.74
CA ARG A 52 -20.53 -44.03 -35.95
C ARG A 52 -20.56 -44.76 -37.31
N GLN A 53 -19.40 -44.93 -37.96
CA GLN A 53 -18.68 -46.21 -38.02
C GLN A 53 -17.22 -46.05 -38.52
N SER A 54 -16.42 -47.11 -38.41
CA SER A 54 -14.95 -47.12 -38.46
C SER A 54 -14.33 -47.33 -39.84
N LYS A 55 -13.16 -46.71 -40.07
CA LYS A 55 -11.90 -47.35 -40.54
C LYS A 55 -10.83 -46.29 -40.89
N GLU A 56 -9.75 -46.21 -40.11
CA GLU A 56 -8.35 -46.38 -40.53
C GLU A 56 -7.39 -46.14 -39.35
N GLN A 57 -6.12 -46.54 -39.50
CA GLN A 57 -5.25 -46.95 -38.40
C GLN A 57 -4.59 -45.80 -37.62
N PRO A 58 -4.46 -45.90 -36.28
CA PRO A 58 -3.71 -44.93 -35.48
C PRO A 58 -2.19 -45.19 -35.51
N ARG A 59 -1.42 -44.11 -35.47
CA ARG A 59 0.02 -44.13 -35.16
C ARG A 59 0.20 -44.54 -33.69
N ALA A 60 1.23 -45.34 -33.38
CA ALA A 60 1.37 -45.98 -32.08
C ALA A 60 1.45 -44.98 -30.90
N PRO A 61 0.67 -45.16 -29.81
CA PRO A 61 0.85 -44.42 -28.57
C PRO A 61 2.01 -44.99 -27.73
N ALA A 62 2.55 -44.16 -26.85
CA ALA A 62 3.49 -44.56 -25.81
C ALA A 62 2.84 -45.53 -24.79
N PRO A 63 3.62 -46.29 -23.99
CA PRO A 63 3.08 -47.33 -23.13
C PRO A 63 2.22 -46.74 -21.99
N LEU A 64 0.95 -47.15 -21.93
CA LEU A 64 0.09 -46.91 -20.78
C LEU A 64 0.33 -48.00 -19.73
N LEU A 65 0.51 -47.60 -18.46
CA LEU A 65 0.45 -48.51 -17.32
C LEU A 65 -1.00 -48.99 -17.08
N PRO A 66 -1.21 -50.20 -16.56
CA PRO A 66 -2.55 -50.74 -16.35
C PRO A 66 -3.26 -50.06 -15.17
N ALA A 67 -4.52 -49.65 -15.37
CA ALA A 67 -5.34 -49.07 -14.32
C ALA A 67 -5.73 -50.09 -13.23
N PRO A 68 -5.87 -49.67 -11.95
CA PRO A 68 -6.50 -50.48 -10.91
C PRO A 68 -7.95 -50.86 -11.30
N GLN A 69 -8.34 -52.10 -11.06
CA GLN A 69 -9.68 -52.59 -11.39
C GLN A 69 -10.71 -52.10 -10.37
N SER A 70 -11.52 -51.09 -10.73
CA SER A 70 -12.72 -50.73 -9.98
C SER A 70 -13.89 -51.68 -10.31
N PRO A 71 -14.69 -52.14 -9.33
CA PRO A 71 -15.85 -52.98 -9.60
C PRO A 71 -16.97 -52.24 -10.34
N ALA A 72 -17.80 -52.99 -11.07
CA ALA A 72 -18.86 -52.45 -11.90
C ALA A 72 -19.95 -51.72 -11.08
N PRO A 73 -20.57 -50.64 -11.62
CA PRO A 73 -21.59 -49.89 -10.91
C PRO A 73 -22.87 -50.70 -10.71
N LEU A 74 -23.18 -51.02 -9.45
CA LEU A 74 -24.46 -51.60 -9.05
C LEU A 74 -25.56 -50.53 -9.18
N ARG A 75 -26.41 -50.64 -10.20
CA ARG A 75 -27.71 -49.95 -10.21
C ARG A 75 -28.62 -50.62 -9.18
N GLY A 76 -28.78 -50.00 -8.02
CA GLY A 76 -29.82 -50.38 -7.07
C GLY A 76 -31.21 -49.96 -7.56
N ASP A 77 -32.19 -50.85 -7.42
CA ASP A 77 -33.61 -50.52 -7.61
C ASP A 77 -34.12 -49.70 -6.42
N TYR A 78 -34.22 -48.38 -6.58
CA TYR A 78 -34.68 -47.44 -5.55
C TYR A 78 -36.22 -47.45 -5.36
N SER A 79 -36.87 -48.60 -5.47
CA SER A 79 -38.33 -48.74 -5.41
C SER A 79 -38.91 -48.89 -3.99
N ASN A 80 -38.07 -48.99 -2.95
CA ASN A 80 -38.50 -49.30 -1.58
C ASN A 80 -37.76 -48.53 -0.45
N ILE A 81 -37.36 -47.27 -0.67
CA ILE A 81 -37.03 -46.40 0.46
C ILE A 81 -38.35 -45.98 1.12
N ARG A 82 -38.69 -46.62 2.25
CA ARG A 82 -39.62 -46.02 3.22
C ARG A 82 -38.96 -44.73 3.71
N LEU A 83 -39.41 -43.57 3.22
CA LEU A 83 -39.12 -42.29 3.85
C LEU A 83 -39.54 -42.40 5.32
N ILE A 84 -38.55 -42.42 6.21
CA ILE A 84 -38.80 -42.36 7.64
C ILE A 84 -39.21 -40.92 7.92
N ASP A 85 -40.52 -40.69 8.09
CA ASP A 85 -41.08 -39.43 8.58
C ASP A 85 -40.67 -39.24 10.06
N ASP A 86 -39.38 -38.97 10.29
CA ASP A 86 -38.82 -38.57 11.58
C ASP A 86 -38.54 -37.06 11.57
N PRO A 87 -39.40 -36.24 12.20
CA PRO A 87 -39.15 -34.82 12.41
C PRO A 87 -37.82 -34.52 13.12
N ALA A 88 -37.29 -35.44 13.94
CA ALA A 88 -35.98 -35.29 14.57
C ALA A 88 -34.83 -35.56 13.58
N HIS A 89 -34.99 -36.44 12.57
CA HIS A 89 -34.04 -36.58 11.47
C HIS A 89 -34.03 -35.30 10.62
N TYR A 90 -35.20 -34.80 10.23
CA TYR A 90 -35.31 -33.53 9.50
C TYR A 90 -34.68 -32.36 10.26
N LYS A 91 -34.97 -32.23 11.57
CA LYS A 91 -34.35 -31.21 12.43
C LYS A 91 -32.82 -31.34 12.48
N ARG A 92 -32.27 -32.56 12.59
CA ARG A 92 -30.81 -32.80 12.56
C ARG A 92 -30.21 -32.42 11.20
N GLN A 93 -30.86 -32.77 10.10
CA GLN A 93 -30.42 -32.37 8.74
C GLN A 93 -30.41 -30.84 8.54
N TYR A 94 -31.34 -30.13 9.17
CA TYR A 94 -31.33 -28.67 9.22
C TYR A 94 -30.19 -28.13 10.11
N GLU A 95 -29.94 -28.73 11.27
CA GLU A 95 -28.84 -28.36 12.18
C GLU A 95 -27.43 -28.65 11.64
N LEU A 96 -27.27 -29.56 10.66
CA LEU A 96 -26.02 -29.70 9.88
C LEU A 96 -25.66 -28.44 9.08
N ARG A 97 -26.67 -27.62 8.75
CA ARG A 97 -26.56 -26.43 7.89
C ARG A 97 -26.59 -25.12 8.69
N ALA A 98 -26.59 -25.22 10.02
CA ALA A 98 -26.42 -24.06 10.90
C ALA A 98 -24.93 -23.74 11.08
N GLY A 99 -24.56 -22.48 10.85
CA GLY A 99 -23.25 -21.94 11.20
C GLY A 99 -23.16 -21.51 12.66
N ILE A 100 -22.10 -20.78 13.00
CA ILE A 100 -21.88 -20.17 14.31
C ILE A 100 -21.68 -18.66 14.18
N GLY A 101 -22.26 -17.92 15.11
CA GLY A 101 -21.94 -16.52 15.36
C GLY A 101 -20.85 -16.42 16.44
N VAL A 102 -19.93 -15.48 16.27
CA VAL A 102 -18.90 -15.15 17.26
C VAL A 102 -18.87 -13.64 17.44
N SER A 103 -18.63 -13.19 18.67
CA SER A 103 -18.50 -11.77 19.02
C SER A 103 -17.24 -11.54 19.85
N ASN A 104 -16.55 -10.43 19.61
CA ASN A 104 -15.53 -9.92 20.51
C ASN A 104 -16.22 -8.95 21.50
N PRO A 105 -16.25 -9.23 22.81
CA PRO A 105 -16.91 -8.37 23.79
C PRO A 105 -16.18 -7.05 24.06
N GLU A 106 -14.89 -6.97 23.74
CA GLU A 106 -14.04 -5.78 23.97
C GLU A 106 -14.28 -4.73 22.87
N SER A 107 -14.23 -5.15 21.60
CA SER A 107 -14.42 -4.27 20.44
C SER A 107 -15.87 -4.21 19.90
N GLY A 108 -16.77 -5.06 20.41
CA GLY A 108 -18.14 -5.20 19.91
C GLY A 108 -18.27 -5.84 18.51
N ASN A 109 -17.16 -6.26 17.91
CA ASN A 109 -17.13 -6.85 16.56
C ASN A 109 -17.85 -8.20 16.53
N PHE A 110 -18.65 -8.44 15.47
CA PHE A 110 -19.37 -9.69 15.26
C PHE A 110 -19.01 -10.33 13.92
N GLN A 111 -18.87 -11.66 13.89
CA GLN A 111 -18.63 -12.43 12.67
C GLN A 111 -19.49 -13.69 12.61
N PHE A 112 -19.80 -14.12 11.39
CA PHE A 112 -20.48 -15.38 11.11
C PHE A 112 -19.55 -16.35 10.36
N TYR A 113 -19.55 -17.61 10.80
CA TYR A 113 -18.85 -18.72 10.18
C TYR A 113 -19.86 -19.79 9.80
N GLY A 114 -19.94 -20.14 8.52
CA GLY A 114 -20.98 -21.03 8.01
C GLY A 114 -20.76 -22.52 8.35
N PRO A 115 -21.74 -23.38 8.01
CA PRO A 115 -21.75 -24.79 8.39
C PRO A 115 -20.60 -25.62 7.78
N SER A 116 -20.05 -25.22 6.65
CA SER A 116 -18.88 -25.86 6.03
C SER A 116 -17.56 -25.48 6.69
N SER A 117 -17.53 -24.38 7.46
CA SER A 117 -16.29 -23.80 7.99
C SER A 117 -15.56 -24.72 8.97
N GLY A 118 -14.23 -24.64 8.97
CA GLY A 118 -13.40 -25.34 9.96
C GLY A 118 -13.74 -24.93 11.40
N CYS A 119 -14.15 -23.67 11.62
CA CYS A 119 -14.54 -23.17 12.95
C CYS A 119 -15.86 -23.79 13.45
N ALA A 120 -16.88 -23.88 12.59
CA ALA A 120 -18.11 -24.60 12.92
C ALA A 120 -17.83 -26.09 13.18
N PHE A 121 -16.97 -26.72 12.35
CA PHE A 121 -16.58 -28.11 12.52
C PHE A 121 -15.85 -28.37 13.85
N LEU A 122 -14.86 -27.55 14.22
CA LEU A 122 -14.15 -27.63 15.50
C LEU A 122 -15.10 -27.52 16.70
N GLN A 123 -16.04 -26.59 16.69
CA GLN A 123 -17.02 -26.47 17.77
C GLN A 123 -17.90 -27.74 17.92
N ARG A 124 -18.17 -28.46 16.82
CA ARG A 124 -18.87 -29.77 16.86
C ARG A 124 -17.99 -30.88 17.45
N ILE A 125 -16.71 -30.93 17.07
CA ILE A 125 -15.75 -31.87 17.66
C ILE A 125 -15.64 -31.63 19.17
N TYR A 126 -15.56 -30.38 19.62
CA TYR A 126 -15.50 -30.04 21.04
C TYR A 126 -16.74 -30.50 21.81
N GLN A 127 -17.95 -30.23 21.29
CA GLN A 127 -19.20 -30.70 21.89
C GLN A 127 -19.25 -32.22 22.03
N ARG A 128 -18.72 -32.94 21.02
CA ARG A 128 -18.61 -34.40 21.02
C ARG A 128 -17.63 -34.91 22.09
N ILE A 129 -16.45 -34.30 22.21
CA ILE A 129 -15.41 -34.65 23.20
C ILE A 129 -15.93 -34.51 24.63
N GLN A 130 -16.67 -33.44 24.94
CA GLN A 130 -17.14 -33.17 26.31
C GLN A 130 -18.25 -34.12 26.80
N LYS A 131 -18.65 -35.13 26.01
CA LYS A 131 -19.75 -36.07 26.28
C LYS A 131 -21.02 -35.37 26.83
N CYS A 132 -21.29 -34.13 26.41
CA CYS A 132 -22.43 -33.37 26.91
C CYS A 132 -23.71 -33.84 26.21
N PRO A 133 -24.70 -34.41 26.93
CA PRO A 133 -25.96 -34.84 26.34
C PRO A 133 -26.93 -33.66 26.13
N SER A 134 -26.42 -32.42 26.05
CA SER A 134 -27.29 -31.25 25.90
C SER A 134 -27.99 -31.32 24.54
N ARG A 135 -29.32 -31.41 24.61
CA ARG A 135 -30.24 -31.33 23.45
C ARG A 135 -30.33 -29.90 22.91
N GLU A 136 -29.29 -29.11 23.11
CA GLU A 136 -29.18 -27.72 22.72
C GLU A 136 -28.87 -27.64 21.23
N SER A 137 -29.80 -27.05 20.50
CA SER A 137 -29.65 -26.79 19.08
C SER A 137 -28.50 -25.81 18.85
N LEU A 138 -27.89 -25.81 17.65
CA LEU A 138 -27.09 -24.64 17.24
C LEU A 138 -27.93 -23.36 17.20
N LEU A 139 -29.26 -23.48 17.13
CA LEU A 139 -30.21 -22.37 17.13
C LEU A 139 -30.57 -21.85 18.54
N THR A 140 -30.19 -22.53 19.62
CA THR A 140 -30.42 -22.00 20.98
C THR A 140 -29.42 -20.89 21.28
N CYS A 141 -29.94 -19.68 21.53
CA CYS A 141 -29.16 -18.47 21.79
C CYS A 141 -28.22 -18.69 22.98
N ARG A 142 -26.91 -18.52 22.76
CA ARG A 142 -25.88 -18.76 23.78
C ARG A 142 -25.69 -17.54 24.69
N THR A 143 -25.17 -17.79 25.88
CA THR A 143 -24.88 -16.80 26.92
C THR A 143 -23.47 -16.20 26.85
N GLY A 144 -22.55 -16.81 26.10
CA GLY A 144 -21.15 -16.38 25.96
C GLY A 144 -20.82 -15.80 24.58
N PRO A 145 -19.84 -14.89 24.47
CA PRO A 145 -19.54 -14.17 23.23
C PRO A 145 -18.76 -15.00 22.19
N ILE A 146 -17.99 -16.00 22.64
CA ILE A 146 -17.20 -16.92 21.81
C ILE A 146 -17.55 -18.36 22.21
N PRO A 147 -17.77 -19.30 21.26
CA PRO A 147 -18.00 -20.70 21.56
C PRO A 147 -16.84 -21.40 22.28
N ASP A 148 -17.16 -22.13 23.36
CA ASP A 148 -16.21 -22.78 24.28
C ASP A 148 -15.09 -23.57 23.61
N GLY A 149 -15.38 -24.30 22.54
CA GLY A 149 -14.39 -25.15 21.87
C GLY A 149 -13.36 -24.35 21.09
N LEU A 150 -13.76 -23.19 20.57
CA LEU A 150 -12.85 -22.27 19.92
C LEU A 150 -11.95 -21.61 20.96
N GLN A 151 -12.55 -21.11 22.05
CA GLN A 151 -11.83 -20.43 23.14
C GLN A 151 -10.84 -21.36 23.87
N LYS A 152 -11.24 -22.60 24.20
CA LYS A 152 -10.38 -23.54 24.93
C LYS A 152 -9.24 -24.12 24.08
N TRP A 153 -9.33 -24.00 22.75
CA TRP A 153 -8.28 -24.39 21.82
C TRP A 153 -7.54 -23.18 21.21
N GLY A 154 -7.80 -21.96 21.69
CA GLY A 154 -7.10 -20.74 21.29
C GLY A 154 -7.31 -20.35 19.82
N ILE A 155 -8.41 -20.77 19.19
CA ILE A 155 -8.71 -20.57 17.77
C ILE A 155 -9.28 -19.16 17.50
N GLU A 156 -9.84 -18.51 18.52
CA GLU A 156 -10.40 -17.16 18.46
C GLU A 156 -9.40 -16.09 18.00
N ARG A 157 -8.10 -16.31 18.23
CA ARG A 157 -7.02 -15.41 17.77
C ARG A 157 -6.96 -15.27 16.24
N PHE A 158 -7.42 -16.27 15.49
CA PHE A 158 -7.52 -16.21 14.03
C PHE A 158 -8.79 -15.49 13.56
N MET A 159 -9.80 -15.37 14.43
CA MET A 159 -11.10 -14.76 14.11
C MET A 159 -11.05 -13.24 14.22
N PHE A 160 -10.59 -12.73 15.36
CA PHE A 160 -10.59 -11.29 15.64
C PHE A 160 -9.18 -10.70 15.61
N THR A 161 -9.10 -9.41 15.27
CA THR A 161 -7.97 -8.57 15.68
C THR A 161 -8.09 -8.34 17.18
N ALA A 162 -7.02 -8.61 17.93
CA ALA A 162 -6.97 -8.25 19.35
C ALA A 162 -6.75 -6.74 19.47
N ASP A 163 -7.31 -6.07 20.48
CA ASP A 163 -7.04 -4.63 20.66
C ASP A 163 -5.61 -4.37 21.21
N ALA A 164 -4.94 -5.40 21.72
CA ALA A 164 -3.49 -5.42 21.96
C ALA A 164 -2.64 -5.38 20.67
N ASP A 165 -3.25 -5.64 19.49
CA ASP A 165 -2.59 -5.67 18.18
C ASP A 165 -2.25 -4.25 17.67
N GLY A 166 -2.70 -3.19 18.36
CA GLY A 166 -2.34 -1.80 18.07
C GLY A 166 -0.84 -1.48 18.25
N ASP A 167 -0.13 -2.23 19.10
CA ASP A 167 1.32 -2.16 19.27
C ASP A 167 2.08 -3.25 18.48
N LEU A 168 1.37 -4.14 17.77
CA LEU A 168 1.97 -5.25 17.02
C LEU A 168 1.78 -5.12 15.49
N ARG A 169 0.72 -4.46 15.03
CA ARG A 169 0.56 -4.00 13.64
C ARG A 169 1.33 -2.71 13.35
N ARG A 170 1.85 -2.04 14.38
CA ARG A 170 3.03 -1.19 14.22
C ARG A 170 4.19 -2.14 13.93
N SER A 171 4.67 -2.14 12.68
CA SER A 171 5.86 -2.90 12.31
C SER A 171 6.96 -2.66 13.34
N ARG A 172 7.54 -3.74 13.86
CA ARG A 172 8.62 -3.69 14.86
C ARG A 172 9.97 -3.22 14.29
N LEU A 173 10.00 -2.85 12.99
CA LEU A 173 11.12 -2.13 12.40
C LEU A 173 11.40 -0.87 13.25
N ALA A 174 12.61 -0.79 13.81
CA ALA A 174 13.18 0.43 14.39
C ALA A 174 13.33 1.54 13.33
N ALA A 175 13.91 2.70 13.65
CA ALA A 175 13.65 3.94 12.90
C ALA A 175 14.75 4.47 11.96
N GLU A 176 15.92 3.83 11.74
CA GLU A 176 17.15 4.49 11.19
C GLU A 176 17.85 4.01 9.86
N ALA A 177 17.42 2.96 9.13
CA ALA A 177 17.90 2.53 7.78
C ALA A 177 16.87 1.68 6.94
N PHE A 178 17.18 0.52 6.31
CA PHE A 178 16.87 0.39 4.86
C PHE A 178 16.51 -1.00 4.29
N LEU A 179 15.71 -1.07 3.20
CA LEU A 179 15.58 -2.26 2.33
C LEU A 179 16.57 -2.13 1.15
N PRO A 180 17.68 -2.89 1.11
CA PRO A 180 18.61 -2.86 -0.01
C PRO A 180 17.93 -3.20 -1.33
N GLN A 181 18.38 -2.61 -2.45
CA GLN A 181 17.84 -2.91 -3.78
C GLN A 181 17.87 -4.42 -4.06
N CYS A 182 19.00 -5.08 -3.84
CA CYS A 182 19.14 -6.52 -4.00
C CYS A 182 18.18 -7.35 -3.12
N LEU A 183 17.82 -6.88 -1.92
CA LEU A 183 16.88 -7.58 -1.05
C LEU A 183 15.43 -7.38 -1.52
N GLY A 184 15.09 -6.19 -2.07
CA GLY A 184 13.81 -5.97 -2.73
C GLY A 184 13.70 -6.69 -4.08
N ASP A 185 14.78 -6.80 -4.85
CA ASP A 185 14.88 -7.65 -6.05
C ASP A 185 14.59 -9.11 -5.65
N MET A 186 15.22 -9.61 -4.58
CA MET A 186 14.97 -10.94 -4.03
C MET A 186 13.53 -11.11 -3.51
N PHE A 187 12.90 -10.08 -2.93
CA PHE A 187 11.47 -10.14 -2.55
C PHE A 187 10.57 -10.24 -3.79
N ILE A 188 10.82 -9.43 -4.83
CA ILE A 188 10.07 -9.48 -6.10
C ILE A 188 10.25 -10.85 -6.76
N GLU A 189 11.48 -11.36 -6.81
CA GLU A 189 11.79 -12.70 -7.31
C GLU A 189 11.08 -13.78 -6.50
N ALA A 190 11.10 -13.73 -5.17
CA ALA A 190 10.41 -14.69 -4.30
C ALA A 190 8.88 -14.65 -4.49
N TYR A 191 8.29 -13.46 -4.65
CA TYR A 191 6.88 -13.32 -5.01
C TYR A 191 6.57 -13.98 -6.37
N PHE A 192 7.37 -13.71 -7.41
CA PHE A 192 7.10 -14.27 -8.74
C PHE A 192 7.41 -15.77 -8.84
N ARG A 193 8.38 -16.27 -8.06
CA ARG A 193 8.73 -17.68 -7.96
C ARG A 193 7.66 -18.49 -7.20
N ILE A 194 7.10 -17.94 -6.12
CA ILE A 194 6.23 -18.70 -5.19
C ILE A 194 4.75 -18.29 -5.25
N VAL A 195 4.44 -17.00 -5.13
CA VAL A 195 3.06 -16.51 -4.98
C VAL A 195 2.38 -16.33 -6.33
N HIS A 196 3.09 -15.81 -7.32
CA HIS A 196 2.56 -15.63 -8.68
C HIS A 196 2.21 -16.96 -9.36
N ALA A 197 2.96 -18.04 -9.09
CA ALA A 197 2.60 -19.37 -9.60
C ALA A 197 1.18 -19.82 -9.19
N GLN A 198 0.71 -19.40 -8.00
CA GLN A 198 -0.65 -19.65 -7.49
C GLN A 198 -1.65 -18.55 -7.89
N MET A 199 -1.18 -17.33 -8.17
CA MET A 199 -2.01 -16.18 -8.51
C MET A 199 -1.40 -15.35 -9.67
N PRO A 200 -1.34 -15.91 -10.90
CA PRO A 200 -0.58 -15.34 -12.01
C PRO A 200 -1.26 -14.13 -12.70
N VAL A 201 -1.52 -13.06 -11.95
CA VAL A 201 -2.27 -11.86 -12.44
C VAL A 201 -1.38 -10.66 -12.78
N LEU A 202 -0.11 -10.67 -12.39
CA LEU A 202 0.87 -9.60 -12.63
C LEU A 202 1.84 -9.96 -13.75
N VAL A 203 2.51 -8.96 -14.32
CA VAL A 203 3.56 -9.12 -15.33
C VAL A 203 4.90 -8.72 -14.70
N TYR A 204 5.94 -9.54 -14.85
CA TYR A 204 7.23 -9.34 -14.20
C TYR A 204 7.88 -8.00 -14.59
N SER A 205 7.90 -7.69 -15.89
CA SER A 205 8.44 -6.44 -16.44
C SER A 205 7.71 -5.20 -15.92
N ASP A 206 6.37 -5.17 -15.89
CA ASP A 206 5.60 -4.04 -15.31
C ASP A 206 5.93 -3.80 -13.83
N ILE A 207 6.21 -4.84 -13.04
CA ILE A 207 6.58 -4.71 -11.62
C ILE A 207 8.03 -4.28 -11.46
N LEU A 208 8.95 -4.82 -12.26
CA LEU A 208 10.35 -4.43 -12.26
C LEU A 208 10.52 -2.96 -12.71
N ASP A 209 9.75 -2.51 -13.71
CA ASP A 209 9.69 -1.10 -14.12
C ASP A 209 9.17 -0.20 -12.98
N SER A 210 8.14 -0.65 -12.25
CA SER A 210 7.58 0.08 -11.10
C SER A 210 8.58 0.13 -9.94
N TRP A 211 9.36 -0.94 -9.74
CA TRP A 211 10.44 -1.02 -8.77
C TRP A 211 11.60 -0.11 -9.16
N ASN A 212 12.08 -0.17 -10.40
CA ASN A 212 13.13 0.71 -10.91
C ASN A 212 12.75 2.20 -10.79
N GLN A 213 11.49 2.56 -11.01
CA GLN A 213 10.97 3.91 -10.74
C GLN A 213 11.10 4.35 -9.26
N MET A 214 11.14 3.41 -8.29
CA MET A 214 11.44 3.74 -6.88
C MET A 214 12.89 4.23 -6.69
N TRP A 215 13.80 3.80 -7.58
CA TRP A 215 15.23 4.12 -7.65
C TRP A 215 15.56 5.22 -8.67
N GLU A 216 14.55 5.84 -9.27
CA GLU A 216 14.67 7.01 -10.13
C GLU A 216 14.25 8.29 -9.38
N THR A 217 14.69 9.44 -9.88
CA THR A 217 14.30 10.73 -9.30
C THR A 217 12.82 11.02 -9.63
N PRO A 218 11.92 11.13 -8.64
CA PRO A 218 10.50 11.25 -8.93
C PRO A 218 10.14 12.53 -9.69
N ILE A 219 9.41 12.35 -10.79
CA ILE A 219 8.94 13.45 -11.63
C ILE A 219 7.73 14.09 -10.96
N ARG A 220 7.86 15.36 -10.57
CA ARG A 220 6.84 16.09 -9.79
C ARG A 220 5.45 16.02 -10.45
N GLY A 221 4.47 15.46 -9.74
CA GLY A 221 3.10 15.27 -10.23
C GLY A 221 2.83 13.95 -10.96
N ARG A 222 3.84 13.05 -11.08
CA ARG A 222 3.66 11.67 -11.53
C ARG A 222 4.03 10.72 -10.39
N PRO A 223 3.05 10.15 -9.64
CA PRO A 223 3.35 9.12 -8.66
C PRO A 223 3.88 7.85 -9.35
N VAL A 224 4.66 7.04 -8.63
CA VAL A 224 5.14 5.75 -9.14
C VAL A 224 3.96 4.92 -9.62
N LYS A 225 4.04 4.44 -10.86
CA LYS A 225 2.98 3.65 -11.48
C LYS A 225 2.81 2.37 -10.64
N ASN A 226 1.57 2.06 -10.23
CA ASN A 226 1.23 0.83 -9.50
C ASN A 226 1.91 0.67 -8.12
N GLN A 227 2.30 1.77 -7.46
CA GLN A 227 2.98 1.79 -6.15
C GLN A 227 2.35 0.84 -5.10
N GLU A 228 1.03 0.81 -4.96
CA GLU A 228 0.37 -0.06 -3.96
C GLU A 228 0.46 -1.55 -4.31
N ILE A 229 0.44 -1.89 -5.60
CA ILE A 229 0.66 -3.26 -6.09
C ILE A 229 2.11 -3.67 -5.82
N LEU A 230 3.08 -2.78 -6.08
CA LEU A 230 4.49 -3.01 -5.78
C LEU A 230 4.71 -3.23 -4.27
N PHE A 231 4.10 -2.43 -3.40
CA PHE A 231 4.17 -2.64 -1.96
C PHE A 231 3.57 -4.00 -1.55
N MET A 232 2.42 -4.40 -2.11
CA MET A 232 1.91 -5.75 -1.84
C MET A 232 2.80 -6.87 -2.38
N VAL A 233 3.45 -6.70 -3.53
CA VAL A 233 4.44 -7.65 -4.06
C VAL A 233 5.63 -7.78 -3.11
N LEU A 234 6.20 -6.66 -2.64
CA LEU A 234 7.28 -6.66 -1.65
C LEU A 234 6.82 -7.29 -0.32
N ALA A 235 5.59 -7.03 0.12
CA ALA A 235 5.03 -7.60 1.35
C ALA A 235 4.90 -9.13 1.28
N LEU A 236 4.36 -9.64 0.18
CA LEU A 236 4.19 -11.08 -0.08
C LEU A 236 5.54 -11.76 -0.34
N GLY A 237 6.44 -11.11 -1.08
CA GLY A 237 7.80 -11.56 -1.34
C GLY A 237 8.62 -11.73 -0.07
N ALA A 238 8.51 -10.76 0.84
CA ALA A 238 9.17 -10.81 2.15
C ALA A 238 8.60 -11.89 3.08
N ARG A 239 7.35 -12.35 2.89
CA ARG A 239 6.80 -13.51 3.60
C ARG A 239 7.38 -14.84 3.11
N VAL A 240 7.53 -15.00 1.79
CA VAL A 240 7.87 -16.29 1.17
C VAL A 240 9.36 -16.49 0.92
N ILE A 241 10.21 -15.54 1.30
CA ILE A 241 11.64 -15.59 1.01
C ILE A 241 12.41 -16.48 2.01
N ARG A 242 13.18 -17.43 1.46
CA ARG A 242 14.14 -18.23 2.21
C ARG A 242 15.49 -17.50 2.35
N LEU A 243 15.83 -17.08 3.57
CA LEU A 243 17.13 -16.47 3.88
C LEU A 243 18.00 -17.39 4.75
N LYS A 244 19.32 -17.40 4.50
CA LYS A 244 20.27 -18.28 5.19
C LYS A 244 20.50 -17.80 6.62
N LYS A 245 20.23 -18.67 7.61
CA LYS A 245 20.33 -18.37 9.05
C LYS A 245 21.79 -18.26 9.56
N SER A 246 22.46 -17.14 9.28
CA SER A 246 23.62 -16.66 10.05
C SER A 246 23.96 -15.17 9.83
N GLU A 247 22.95 -14.30 9.89
CA GLU A 247 23.07 -12.93 10.41
C GLU A 247 22.04 -12.83 11.54
N GLN A 248 22.29 -12.05 12.60
CA GLN A 248 21.40 -12.06 13.77
C GLN A 248 20.02 -11.47 13.41
N GLU A 249 18.99 -12.32 13.49
CA GLU A 249 17.55 -12.01 13.40
C GLU A 249 17.07 -11.47 12.03
N ASN A 250 16.60 -12.40 11.19
CA ASN A 250 16.03 -12.10 9.86
C ASN A 250 14.72 -11.29 9.97
N ARG A 251 14.67 -10.10 9.35
CA ARG A 251 13.59 -9.11 9.49
C ARG A 251 12.56 -9.14 8.34
N ALA A 252 12.50 -10.22 7.57
CA ALA A 252 11.66 -10.29 6.38
C ALA A 252 10.16 -10.11 6.70
N ASP A 253 9.66 -10.70 7.79
CA ASP A 253 8.29 -10.49 8.25
C ASP A 253 8.00 -9.07 8.74
N GLU A 254 8.98 -8.42 9.34
CA GLU A 254 8.93 -7.02 9.78
C GLU A 254 8.76 -6.08 8.57
N TRP A 255 9.46 -6.36 7.47
CA TRP A 255 9.25 -5.73 6.16
C TRP A 255 7.89 -6.08 5.56
N ALA A 256 7.44 -7.33 5.68
CA ALA A 256 6.14 -7.76 5.17
C ALA A 256 4.99 -6.99 5.81
N GLU A 257 5.02 -6.81 7.15
CA GLU A 257 4.06 -6.01 7.90
C GLU A 257 4.13 -4.54 7.50
N TYR A 258 5.35 -4.00 7.36
CA TYR A 258 5.59 -2.62 6.95
C TYR A 258 4.95 -2.29 5.59
N PHE A 259 5.27 -3.04 4.53
CA PHE A 259 4.70 -2.78 3.21
C PHE A 259 3.19 -2.99 3.17
N SER A 260 2.67 -3.99 3.89
CA SER A 260 1.22 -4.21 4.01
C SER A 260 0.51 -3.02 4.68
N SER A 261 1.12 -2.42 5.71
CA SER A 261 0.56 -1.26 6.43
C SER A 261 0.50 0.03 5.59
N ARG A 262 1.35 0.15 4.55
CA ARG A 262 1.41 1.31 3.65
C ARG A 262 0.29 1.35 2.61
N VAL A 263 -0.33 0.20 2.34
CA VAL A 263 -1.36 0.06 1.31
C VAL A 263 -2.71 0.56 1.86
N SER A 264 -3.02 1.81 1.52
CA SER A 264 -4.20 2.53 2.01
C SER A 264 -5.49 1.76 1.77
N GLU A 265 -6.30 1.63 2.83
CA GLU A 265 -7.69 1.14 2.76
C GLU A 265 -8.69 2.27 2.43
N GLY A 266 -8.17 3.39 1.92
CA GLY A 266 -8.87 4.66 1.79
C GLY A 266 -9.95 4.71 0.70
N SER A 267 -10.76 5.77 0.77
CA SER A 267 -11.98 5.94 -0.04
C SER A 267 -11.77 5.96 -1.57
N ILE A 268 -10.54 6.11 -2.09
CA ILE A 268 -10.28 6.23 -3.53
C ILE A 268 -10.67 4.95 -4.27
N PHE A 269 -10.34 3.77 -3.74
CA PHE A 269 -10.73 2.48 -4.33
C PHE A 269 -12.25 2.23 -4.31
N MET A 270 -12.97 2.86 -3.39
CA MET A 270 -14.44 2.82 -3.34
C MET A 270 -15.10 3.80 -4.32
N GLN A 271 -14.34 4.79 -4.84
CA GLN A 271 -14.85 5.84 -5.73
C GLN A 271 -14.60 5.50 -7.21
N GLU A 272 -13.43 4.95 -7.57
CA GLU A 272 -13.06 4.66 -8.96
C GLU A 272 -12.71 3.17 -9.19
N PRO A 273 -13.61 2.38 -9.82
CA PRO A 273 -13.35 0.97 -10.11
C PRO A 273 -12.28 0.82 -11.20
N SER A 274 -11.24 0.02 -10.94
CA SER A 274 -10.14 -0.20 -11.89
C SER A 274 -9.57 -1.62 -11.81
N VAL A 275 -8.98 -2.11 -12.90
CA VAL A 275 -8.33 -3.44 -12.94
C VAL A 275 -7.21 -3.52 -11.90
N LYS A 276 -6.50 -2.41 -11.67
CA LYS A 276 -5.50 -2.28 -10.60
C LYS A 276 -6.10 -2.51 -9.21
N GLY A 277 -7.29 -1.96 -8.96
CA GLY A 277 -8.04 -2.22 -7.72
C GLY A 277 -8.39 -3.70 -7.54
N VAL A 278 -8.78 -4.40 -8.62
CA VAL A 278 -8.99 -5.86 -8.59
C VAL A 278 -7.69 -6.59 -8.22
N HIS A 279 -6.57 -6.28 -8.89
CA HIS A 279 -5.26 -6.87 -8.59
C HIS A 279 -4.80 -6.60 -7.15
N LEU A 280 -4.95 -5.37 -6.67
CA LEU A 280 -4.58 -4.99 -5.32
C LEU A 280 -5.36 -5.76 -4.27
N MET A 281 -6.68 -5.90 -4.45
CA MET A 281 -7.51 -6.68 -3.52
C MET A 281 -7.20 -8.18 -3.56
N LEU A 282 -6.84 -8.74 -4.72
CA LEU A 282 -6.34 -10.12 -4.81
C LEU A 282 -5.04 -10.31 -4.03
N LEU A 283 -4.12 -9.34 -4.10
CA LEU A 283 -2.87 -9.37 -3.34
C LEU A 283 -3.11 -9.21 -1.82
N LYS A 284 -4.02 -8.31 -1.40
CA LYS A 284 -4.42 -8.21 0.01
C LYS A 284 -5.08 -9.50 0.50
N ALA A 285 -5.93 -10.13 -0.32
CA ALA A 285 -6.51 -11.43 0.02
C ALA A 285 -5.45 -12.51 0.20
N MET A 286 -4.49 -12.63 -0.72
CA MET A 286 -3.38 -13.58 -0.62
C MET A 286 -2.52 -13.35 0.64
N TYR A 287 -2.24 -12.09 0.98
CA TYR A 287 -1.50 -11.74 2.19
C TYR A 287 -2.28 -12.12 3.46
N SER A 288 -3.60 -11.92 3.47
CA SER A 288 -4.48 -12.41 4.52
C SER A 288 -4.53 -13.95 4.59
N LEU A 289 -4.45 -14.68 3.48
CA LEU A 289 -4.37 -16.15 3.48
C LEU A 289 -3.07 -16.64 4.13
N GLN A 290 -1.93 -16.00 3.83
CA GLN A 290 -0.65 -16.31 4.49
C GLN A 290 -0.68 -16.05 6.00
N LEU A 291 -1.44 -15.05 6.45
CA LEU A 291 -1.73 -14.79 7.87
C LEU A 291 -2.83 -15.67 8.48
N MET A 292 -3.34 -16.67 7.74
CA MET A 292 -4.52 -17.47 8.11
C MET A 292 -5.77 -16.64 8.47
N ARG A 293 -5.82 -15.37 8.04
CA ARG A 293 -6.92 -14.42 8.19
C ARG A 293 -7.97 -14.63 7.11
N GLN A 294 -8.59 -15.80 7.15
CA GLN A 294 -9.60 -16.25 6.17
C GLN A 294 -10.82 -15.30 6.09
N ASN A 295 -11.17 -14.63 7.19
CA ASN A 295 -12.21 -13.60 7.20
C ASN A 295 -11.84 -12.40 6.32
N ASP A 296 -10.62 -11.89 6.48
CA ASP A 296 -10.15 -10.69 5.79
C ASP A 296 -9.95 -10.99 4.30
N ALA A 297 -9.40 -12.17 3.98
CA ALA A 297 -9.29 -12.68 2.62
C ALA A 297 -10.66 -12.73 1.90
N TYR A 298 -11.69 -13.28 2.55
CA TYR A 298 -13.05 -13.31 2.02
C TYR A 298 -13.60 -11.90 1.72
N LEU A 299 -13.34 -10.92 2.60
CA LEU A 299 -13.78 -9.54 2.40
C LEU A 299 -13.07 -8.86 1.21
N TYR A 300 -11.75 -9.03 1.11
CA TYR A 300 -10.98 -8.51 -0.04
C TYR A 300 -11.39 -9.16 -1.36
N LEU A 301 -11.63 -10.48 -1.39
CA LEU A 301 -12.14 -11.20 -2.56
C LEU A 301 -13.55 -10.73 -2.97
N GLY A 302 -14.41 -10.46 -2.00
CA GLY A 302 -15.73 -9.86 -2.22
C GLY A 302 -15.66 -8.42 -2.77
N HIS A 303 -14.64 -7.64 -2.43
CA HIS A 303 -14.40 -6.32 -3.05
C HIS A 303 -13.84 -6.47 -4.47
N ALA A 304 -12.82 -7.32 -4.67
CA ALA A 304 -12.23 -7.62 -5.98
C ALA A 304 -13.33 -8.04 -6.98
N THR A 305 -14.24 -8.91 -6.54
CA THR A 305 -15.39 -9.40 -7.31
C THR A 305 -16.35 -8.28 -7.71
N ARG A 306 -16.79 -7.43 -6.76
CA ARG A 306 -17.68 -6.31 -7.09
C ARG A 306 -17.03 -5.33 -8.07
N THR A 307 -15.74 -5.05 -7.90
CA THR A 307 -14.99 -4.18 -8.82
C THR A 307 -14.85 -4.80 -10.21
N ALA A 308 -14.52 -6.10 -10.31
CA ALA A 308 -14.46 -6.83 -11.58
C ALA A 308 -15.83 -6.94 -12.27
N MET A 309 -16.92 -6.98 -11.50
CA MET A 309 -18.30 -6.91 -12.03
C MET A 309 -18.59 -5.54 -12.63
N VAL A 310 -18.28 -4.44 -11.93
CA VAL A 310 -18.49 -3.07 -12.43
C VAL A 310 -17.67 -2.80 -13.69
N LEU A 311 -16.45 -3.33 -13.77
CA LEU A 311 -15.59 -3.29 -14.97
C LEU A 311 -16.06 -4.22 -16.11
N GLY A 312 -17.08 -5.05 -15.86
CA GLY A 312 -17.60 -5.98 -16.86
C GLY A 312 -16.67 -7.15 -17.21
N LEU A 313 -15.66 -7.49 -16.39
CA LEU A 313 -14.70 -8.58 -16.70
C LEU A 313 -15.36 -9.97 -16.76
N HIS A 314 -16.50 -10.12 -16.07
CA HIS A 314 -17.39 -11.28 -16.17
C HIS A 314 -18.11 -11.40 -17.53
N ARG A 315 -18.06 -10.37 -18.38
CA ARG A 315 -18.81 -10.28 -19.64
C ARG A 315 -17.94 -10.47 -20.87
N SER A 316 -18.41 -11.36 -21.75
CA SER A 316 -17.84 -11.59 -23.09
C SER A 316 -17.70 -10.31 -23.92
N GLN A 317 -18.61 -9.34 -23.70
CA GLN A 317 -18.63 -8.05 -24.38
C GLN A 317 -17.38 -7.19 -24.11
N VAL A 318 -16.73 -7.39 -22.96
CA VAL A 318 -15.50 -6.69 -22.55
C VAL A 318 -14.26 -7.54 -22.83
N THR A 319 -14.35 -8.86 -22.65
CA THR A 319 -13.18 -9.76 -22.66
C THR A 319 -12.98 -10.57 -23.96
N ASN A 320 -13.92 -10.51 -24.91
CA ASN A 320 -13.75 -11.15 -26.22
C ASN A 320 -12.67 -10.45 -27.04
N GLY A 321 -11.54 -11.12 -27.21
CA GLY A 321 -10.48 -10.68 -28.10
C GLY A 321 -9.33 -11.69 -28.17
N ARG A 322 -8.54 -11.59 -29.23
CA ARG A 322 -7.26 -12.31 -29.39
C ARG A 322 -6.05 -11.46 -28.99
N GLU A 323 -6.28 -10.23 -28.57
CA GLU A 323 -5.23 -9.34 -28.08
C GLU A 323 -4.76 -9.78 -26.68
N PRO A 324 -3.46 -9.66 -26.36
CA PRO A 324 -2.93 -9.98 -25.03
C PRO A 324 -3.59 -9.19 -23.89
N SER A 325 -4.03 -7.95 -24.18
CA SER A 325 -4.87 -7.13 -23.28
C SER A 325 -6.13 -7.88 -22.83
N MET A 326 -6.92 -8.38 -23.78
CA MET A 326 -8.18 -9.06 -23.52
C MET A 326 -8.00 -10.43 -22.87
N HIS A 327 -6.91 -11.14 -23.19
CA HIS A 327 -6.56 -12.36 -22.49
C HIS A 327 -6.22 -12.10 -21.02
N ARG A 328 -5.38 -11.09 -20.71
CA ARG A 328 -5.07 -10.70 -19.32
C ARG A 328 -6.32 -10.31 -18.51
N LEU A 329 -7.33 -9.70 -19.14
CA LEU A 329 -8.63 -9.44 -18.50
C LEU A 329 -9.41 -10.74 -18.19
N ARG A 330 -9.46 -11.70 -19.13
CA ARG A 330 -10.04 -13.04 -18.88
C ARG A 330 -9.32 -13.73 -17.72
N HIS A 331 -7.98 -13.75 -17.78
CA HIS A 331 -7.15 -14.43 -16.79
C HIS A 331 -7.32 -13.84 -15.39
N THR A 332 -7.27 -12.50 -15.26
CA THR A 332 -7.56 -11.78 -14.00
C THR A 332 -8.92 -12.17 -13.42
N PHE A 333 -9.98 -12.22 -14.26
CA PHE A 333 -11.31 -12.62 -13.81
C PHE A 333 -11.35 -14.06 -13.31
N TRP A 334 -10.75 -15.01 -14.03
CA TRP A 334 -10.80 -16.42 -13.65
C TRP A 334 -9.94 -16.73 -12.41
N ILE A 335 -8.79 -16.07 -12.23
CA ILE A 335 -8.03 -16.16 -10.97
C ILE A 335 -8.86 -15.63 -9.79
N MET A 336 -9.49 -14.47 -9.94
CA MET A 336 -10.39 -13.91 -8.92
C MET A 336 -11.57 -14.85 -8.62
N TYR A 337 -12.17 -15.45 -9.65
CA TYR A 337 -13.25 -16.44 -9.52
C TYR A 337 -12.80 -17.64 -8.67
N ILE A 338 -11.62 -18.20 -8.95
CA ILE A 338 -11.07 -19.35 -8.20
C ILE A 338 -10.96 -19.03 -6.71
N PHE A 339 -10.25 -17.97 -6.35
CA PHE A 339 -10.00 -17.65 -4.94
C PHE A 339 -11.28 -17.26 -4.21
N GLU A 340 -12.20 -16.51 -4.83
CA GLU A 340 -13.45 -16.11 -4.17
C GLU A 340 -14.35 -17.31 -3.87
N ARG A 341 -14.61 -18.20 -4.84
CA ARG A 341 -15.45 -19.38 -4.61
C ARG A 341 -14.84 -20.33 -3.57
N LEU A 342 -13.53 -20.58 -3.64
CA LEU A 342 -12.83 -21.45 -2.68
C LEU A 342 -12.85 -20.87 -1.26
N SER A 343 -12.58 -19.57 -1.10
CA SER A 343 -12.70 -18.88 0.20
C SER A 343 -14.14 -18.91 0.71
N SER A 344 -15.12 -18.70 -0.17
CA SER A 344 -16.55 -18.71 0.16
C SER A 344 -17.01 -20.05 0.70
N VAL A 345 -16.72 -21.17 0.01
CA VAL A 345 -17.08 -22.51 0.51
C VAL A 345 -16.30 -22.88 1.76
N TYR A 346 -15.03 -22.50 1.88
CA TYR A 346 -14.19 -22.80 3.03
C TYR A 346 -14.65 -22.07 4.30
N MET A 347 -15.20 -20.86 4.16
CA MET A 347 -15.80 -20.07 5.25
C MET A 347 -17.29 -20.34 5.47
N GLY A 348 -17.94 -21.08 4.56
CA GLY A 348 -19.39 -21.33 4.58
C GLY A 348 -20.23 -20.09 4.37
N ARG A 349 -19.69 -19.10 3.67
CA ARG A 349 -20.37 -17.84 3.35
C ARG A 349 -20.91 -17.91 1.91
N PRO A 350 -21.95 -17.13 1.56
CA PRO A 350 -22.42 -17.05 0.18
C PRO A 350 -21.39 -16.35 -0.71
N SER A 351 -21.19 -16.86 -1.91
CA SER A 351 -20.35 -16.19 -2.91
C SER A 351 -21.07 -14.98 -3.49
N SER A 352 -20.31 -13.98 -3.91
CA SER A 352 -20.79 -12.79 -4.62
C SER A 352 -21.01 -13.04 -6.12
N LEU A 353 -20.59 -14.19 -6.65
CA LEU A 353 -20.67 -14.55 -8.07
C LEU A 353 -21.96 -15.32 -8.41
N SER A 354 -22.40 -15.22 -9.67
CA SER A 354 -23.49 -16.02 -10.21
C SER A 354 -23.18 -16.48 -11.63
N ASP A 355 -22.96 -17.78 -11.82
CA ASP A 355 -22.60 -18.39 -13.10
C ASP A 355 -23.57 -18.06 -14.24
N ASN A 356 -24.86 -17.89 -13.94
CA ASN A 356 -25.88 -17.50 -14.91
C ASN A 356 -25.67 -16.09 -15.52
N GLN A 357 -24.78 -15.28 -14.94
CA GLN A 357 -24.44 -13.92 -15.38
C GLN A 357 -23.04 -13.82 -16.01
N ILE A 358 -22.27 -14.92 -16.02
CA ILE A 358 -20.89 -14.98 -16.51
C ILE A 358 -20.90 -15.55 -17.93
N ASP A 359 -20.51 -14.76 -18.93
CA ASP A 359 -20.32 -15.23 -20.33
C ASP A 359 -18.90 -15.02 -20.86
N THR A 360 -17.98 -14.47 -20.05
CA THR A 360 -16.54 -14.41 -20.33
C THR A 360 -15.95 -15.81 -20.55
N GLN A 361 -15.09 -15.97 -21.56
CA GLN A 361 -14.49 -17.26 -21.89
C GLN A 361 -13.32 -17.59 -20.96
N TYR A 362 -13.02 -18.88 -20.80
CA TYR A 362 -11.78 -19.33 -20.15
C TYR A 362 -10.52 -18.76 -20.85
N PRO A 363 -9.40 -18.64 -20.12
CA PRO A 363 -8.12 -18.30 -20.73
C PRO A 363 -7.59 -19.50 -21.53
N GLU A 364 -7.11 -19.22 -22.74
CA GLU A 364 -6.48 -20.19 -23.64
C GLU A 364 -4.95 -20.12 -23.49
N ASP A 365 -4.21 -21.15 -23.88
CA ASP A 365 -2.76 -21.11 -23.78
C ASP A 365 -2.16 -20.21 -24.87
N ILE A 366 -1.20 -19.37 -24.51
CA ILE A 366 -0.55 -18.42 -25.42
C ILE A 366 0.84 -18.97 -25.81
N PRO A 367 1.29 -18.81 -27.08
CA PRO A 367 2.68 -19.09 -27.44
C PRO A 367 3.68 -18.35 -26.53
N SER A 368 4.58 -19.09 -25.92
CA SER A 368 5.65 -18.52 -25.09
C SER A 368 6.62 -17.69 -25.94
N TYR A 369 6.81 -16.42 -25.57
CA TYR A 369 7.89 -15.57 -26.07
C TYR A 369 9.10 -15.80 -25.16
N LYS A 370 10.32 -15.87 -25.72
CA LYS A 370 11.49 -16.44 -25.02
C LYS A 370 12.21 -15.53 -24.02
N ASP A 371 11.70 -14.32 -23.77
CA ASP A 371 12.51 -13.22 -23.24
C ASP A 371 12.01 -12.61 -21.90
N GLU A 372 11.00 -13.19 -21.23
CA GLU A 372 10.53 -12.72 -19.90
C GLU A 372 10.72 -13.79 -18.80
N LEU A 373 11.18 -13.38 -17.62
CA LEU A 373 11.23 -14.22 -16.42
C LEU A 373 9.82 -14.41 -15.84
N PHE A 374 9.52 -15.60 -15.32
CA PHE A 374 8.28 -15.95 -14.61
C PHE A 374 6.96 -15.74 -15.38
N HIS A 375 6.98 -15.70 -16.72
CA HIS A 375 5.75 -15.57 -17.52
C HIS A 375 4.96 -16.87 -17.71
N LEU A 376 5.62 -18.04 -17.64
CA LEU A 376 5.02 -19.36 -17.91
C LEU A 376 3.70 -19.62 -17.15
N PRO A 377 3.58 -19.35 -15.83
CA PRO A 377 2.33 -19.53 -15.09
C PRO A 377 1.13 -18.71 -15.61
N ALA A 378 1.39 -17.62 -16.34
CA ALA A 378 0.37 -16.74 -16.92
C ALA A 378 0.02 -17.08 -18.38
N VAL A 379 0.80 -17.93 -19.06
CA VAL A 379 0.55 -18.38 -20.44
C VAL A 379 0.15 -19.85 -20.54
N GLU A 380 0.58 -20.72 -19.62
CA GLU A 380 0.14 -22.11 -19.49
C GLU A 380 -1.13 -22.23 -18.63
N CYS A 381 -2.24 -21.78 -19.19
CA CYS A 381 -3.49 -21.56 -18.47
C CYS A 381 -4.27 -22.84 -18.10
N THR A 382 -3.68 -24.03 -18.23
CA THR A 382 -4.37 -25.30 -17.90
C THR A 382 -4.73 -25.38 -16.42
N TRP A 383 -3.81 -24.99 -15.53
CA TRP A 383 -4.08 -24.92 -14.09
C TRP A 383 -5.29 -24.01 -13.80
N THR A 384 -5.32 -22.80 -14.39
CA THR A 384 -6.43 -21.84 -14.23
C THR A 384 -7.77 -22.42 -14.69
N ARG A 385 -7.81 -23.15 -15.82
CA ARG A 385 -9.04 -23.77 -16.32
C ARG A 385 -9.57 -24.85 -15.37
N VAL A 386 -8.68 -25.72 -14.88
CA VAL A 386 -9.05 -26.84 -13.99
C VAL A 386 -9.48 -26.31 -12.61
N MET A 387 -8.72 -25.38 -12.04
CA MET A 387 -9.05 -24.73 -10.77
C MET A 387 -10.39 -24.01 -10.84
N ALA A 388 -10.74 -23.39 -11.98
CA ALA A 388 -12.03 -22.73 -12.15
C ALA A 388 -13.21 -23.73 -12.18
N GLU A 389 -13.05 -24.92 -12.76
CA GLU A 389 -14.06 -26.00 -12.68
C GLU A 389 -14.20 -26.55 -11.25
N ILE A 390 -13.09 -26.71 -10.51
CA ILE A 390 -13.13 -27.10 -9.08
C ILE A 390 -13.82 -26.01 -8.24
N ALA A 391 -13.51 -24.74 -8.48
CA ALA A 391 -14.12 -23.58 -7.83
C ALA A 391 -15.62 -23.44 -8.15
N LYS A 392 -16.05 -23.83 -9.36
CA LYS A 392 -17.46 -23.91 -9.75
C LYS A 392 -18.20 -25.02 -8.99
N LEU A 393 -17.60 -26.22 -8.89
CA LEU A 393 -18.13 -27.31 -8.08
C LEU A 393 -18.22 -26.92 -6.59
N ALA A 394 -17.23 -26.19 -6.08
CA ALA A 394 -17.23 -25.65 -4.71
C ALA A 394 -18.45 -24.75 -4.41
N ASP A 395 -18.87 -23.91 -5.35
CA ASP A 395 -20.08 -23.09 -5.18
C ASP A 395 -21.36 -23.94 -5.17
N HIS A 396 -21.49 -24.90 -6.09
CA HIS A 396 -22.61 -25.83 -6.11
C HIS A 396 -22.71 -26.64 -4.81
N ILE A 397 -21.57 -27.08 -4.25
CA ILE A 397 -21.50 -27.73 -2.93
C ILE A 397 -21.96 -26.76 -1.83
N SER A 398 -21.53 -25.50 -1.84
CA SER A 398 -21.99 -24.48 -0.89
C SER A 398 -23.52 -24.30 -0.91
N VAL A 399 -24.11 -24.29 -2.11
CA VAL A 399 -25.57 -24.13 -2.27
C VAL A 399 -26.33 -25.41 -1.93
N ASP A 400 -26.03 -26.54 -2.57
CA ASP A 400 -26.89 -27.74 -2.48
C ASP A 400 -26.60 -28.57 -1.22
N VAL A 401 -25.35 -28.65 -0.80
CA VAL A 401 -24.97 -29.42 0.38
C VAL A 401 -25.15 -28.59 1.65
N TYR A 402 -24.75 -27.31 1.64
CA TYR A 402 -24.63 -26.51 2.88
C TYR A 402 -25.69 -25.44 3.12
N SER A 403 -26.45 -25.00 2.11
CA SER A 403 -27.50 -23.99 2.33
C SER A 403 -28.69 -24.57 3.11
N PRO A 404 -29.20 -23.90 4.16
CA PRO A 404 -30.47 -24.25 4.80
C PRO A 404 -31.65 -24.30 3.82
N ALA A 405 -31.55 -23.63 2.67
CA ALA A 405 -32.58 -23.62 1.64
C ALA A 405 -32.60 -24.88 0.75
N SER A 406 -31.60 -25.77 0.82
CA SER A 406 -31.55 -26.98 -0.02
C SER A 406 -32.42 -28.14 0.50
N ILE A 407 -32.70 -28.18 1.81
CA ILE A 407 -33.60 -29.17 2.43
C ILE A 407 -34.86 -28.46 2.92
N LYS A 408 -35.89 -28.45 2.06
CA LYS A 408 -37.21 -27.86 2.37
C LYS A 408 -38.23 -28.91 2.82
N SER A 409 -37.98 -30.18 2.52
CA SER A 409 -38.87 -31.30 2.80
C SER A 409 -38.08 -32.56 3.17
N LEU A 410 -38.75 -33.53 3.79
CA LEU A 410 -38.19 -34.88 4.03
C LEU A 410 -37.80 -35.61 2.74
N ALA A 411 -38.42 -35.29 1.60
CA ALA A 411 -38.04 -35.87 0.30
C ALA A 411 -36.70 -35.33 -0.25
N ASP A 412 -36.21 -34.20 0.27
CA ASP A 412 -34.95 -33.61 -0.18
C ASP A 412 -33.73 -34.27 0.50
N THR A 413 -33.88 -34.88 1.68
CA THR A 413 -32.77 -35.58 2.37
C THR A 413 -32.27 -36.77 1.56
N ALA A 414 -33.16 -37.46 0.84
CA ALA A 414 -32.81 -38.58 -0.04
C ALA A 414 -32.07 -38.15 -1.32
N LYS A 415 -32.15 -36.88 -1.74
CA LYS A 415 -31.43 -36.34 -2.90
C LYS A 415 -29.97 -36.00 -2.58
N VAL A 416 -29.64 -35.84 -1.30
CA VAL A 416 -28.29 -35.47 -0.84
C VAL A 416 -27.27 -36.52 -1.31
N GLU A 417 -27.54 -37.81 -1.09
CA GLU A 417 -26.63 -38.90 -1.50
C GLU A 417 -26.32 -38.89 -3.01
N GLN A 418 -27.34 -38.75 -3.86
CA GLN A 418 -27.12 -38.65 -5.31
C GLN A 418 -26.31 -37.39 -5.67
N THR A 419 -26.59 -36.26 -5.02
CA THR A 419 -25.86 -35.00 -5.22
C THR A 419 -24.38 -35.14 -4.85
N LEU A 420 -24.06 -35.87 -3.77
CA LEU A 420 -22.67 -36.15 -3.38
C LEU A 420 -21.95 -37.00 -4.44
N LEU A 421 -22.59 -38.07 -4.92
CA LEU A 421 -22.03 -38.95 -5.95
C LEU A 421 -21.80 -38.21 -7.29
N ASP A 422 -22.76 -37.39 -7.70
CA ASP A 422 -22.66 -36.60 -8.94
C ASP A 422 -21.52 -35.58 -8.88
N TYR A 423 -21.34 -34.91 -7.72
CA TYR A 423 -20.27 -33.93 -7.52
C TYR A 423 -18.90 -34.56 -7.29
N ASP A 424 -18.77 -35.73 -6.66
CA ASP A 424 -17.50 -36.46 -6.59
C ASP A 424 -17.08 -36.96 -7.97
N ALA A 425 -18.02 -37.51 -8.76
CA ALA A 425 -17.76 -37.94 -10.13
C ALA A 425 -17.38 -36.77 -11.06
N ALA A 426 -17.99 -35.59 -10.88
CA ALA A 426 -17.60 -34.37 -11.59
C ALA A 426 -16.21 -33.87 -11.16
N LEU A 427 -15.90 -33.89 -9.86
CA LEU A 427 -14.60 -33.51 -9.32
C LEU A 427 -13.49 -34.44 -9.87
N GLN A 428 -13.69 -35.75 -9.81
CA GLN A 428 -12.80 -36.76 -10.44
C GLN A 428 -12.68 -36.60 -11.96
N ALA A 429 -13.65 -36.00 -12.64
CA ALA A 429 -13.54 -35.78 -14.09
C ALA A 429 -12.54 -34.67 -14.44
N THR A 430 -12.33 -33.69 -13.54
CA THR A 430 -11.40 -32.56 -13.77
C THR A 430 -9.93 -33.01 -13.89
N THR A 431 -9.55 -34.13 -13.26
CA THR A 431 -8.17 -34.62 -13.23
C THR A 431 -7.77 -35.49 -14.42
N ARG A 432 -8.73 -35.91 -15.26
CA ARG A 432 -8.51 -36.92 -16.33
C ARG A 432 -7.69 -36.44 -17.53
N CYS A 433 -7.55 -35.13 -17.72
CA CYS A 433 -6.90 -34.54 -18.89
C CYS A 433 -5.82 -33.52 -18.49
N LEU A 434 -5.18 -33.73 -17.34
CA LEU A 434 -4.08 -32.90 -16.87
C LEU A 434 -2.77 -33.20 -17.63
N PRO A 435 -1.96 -32.18 -17.93
CA PRO A 435 -0.53 -32.34 -18.21
C PRO A 435 0.17 -33.06 -17.05
N GLU A 436 1.23 -33.81 -17.38
CA GLU A 436 2.00 -34.63 -16.43
C GLU A 436 2.44 -33.85 -15.19
N TYR A 437 2.93 -32.61 -15.35
CA TYR A 437 3.37 -31.76 -14.24
C TYR A 437 2.28 -31.40 -13.22
N LEU A 438 0.98 -31.52 -13.58
CA LEU A 438 -0.15 -31.29 -12.69
C LEU A 438 -0.70 -32.56 -12.03
N HIS A 439 -0.07 -33.73 -12.24
CA HIS A 439 -0.51 -34.99 -11.64
C HIS A 439 -0.10 -35.05 -10.16
N PHE A 440 -0.94 -34.45 -9.30
CA PHE A 440 -0.77 -34.44 -7.84
C PHE A 440 -1.15 -35.76 -7.16
N PHE A 441 -1.60 -36.75 -7.93
CA PHE A 441 -2.04 -38.09 -7.47
C PHE A 441 -1.09 -39.20 -7.93
N ASP A 442 0.01 -38.85 -8.59
CA ASP A 442 1.06 -39.76 -9.03
C ASP A 442 2.39 -39.25 -8.48
N ASP A 443 3.03 -40.08 -7.66
CA ASP A 443 4.32 -39.78 -7.01
C ASP A 443 5.50 -40.08 -7.94
N SER A 444 5.30 -40.84 -9.02
CA SER A 444 6.33 -41.25 -9.98
C SER A 444 6.68 -40.18 -11.02
N VAL A 445 5.85 -39.14 -11.12
CA VAL A 445 6.05 -37.95 -11.97
C VAL A 445 7.40 -37.31 -11.64
N PRO A 446 8.26 -36.99 -12.63
CA PRO A 446 9.52 -36.29 -12.38
C PRO A 446 9.32 -34.97 -11.60
N VAL A 447 10.36 -34.50 -10.90
CA VAL A 447 10.32 -33.17 -10.26
C VAL A 447 10.30 -32.11 -11.37
N GLY A 448 9.26 -31.27 -11.35
CA GLY A 448 9.07 -30.20 -12.34
C GLY A 448 9.90 -28.94 -12.05
N GLU A 449 9.66 -27.88 -12.82
CA GLU A 449 10.12 -26.53 -12.47
C GLU A 449 9.41 -26.00 -11.22
N ASP A 450 10.00 -25.06 -10.49
CA ASP A 450 9.47 -24.53 -9.22
C ASP A 450 7.98 -24.16 -9.30
N TRP A 451 7.57 -23.43 -10.35
CA TRP A 451 6.18 -23.00 -10.53
C TRP A 451 5.21 -24.17 -10.83
N GLN A 452 5.72 -25.26 -11.43
CA GLN A 452 4.93 -26.45 -11.74
C GLN A 452 4.59 -27.23 -10.48
N GLU A 453 5.55 -27.42 -9.58
CA GLU A 453 5.32 -28.09 -8.29
C GLU A 453 4.37 -27.30 -7.38
N ILE A 454 4.42 -25.95 -7.44
CA ILE A 454 3.48 -25.09 -6.73
C ILE A 454 2.06 -25.18 -7.32
N GLN A 455 1.93 -25.24 -8.64
CA GLN A 455 0.64 -25.46 -9.30
C GLN A 455 0.09 -26.87 -9.03
N ARG A 456 0.94 -27.91 -8.99
CA ARG A 456 0.60 -29.29 -8.58
C ARG A 456 0.10 -29.31 -7.14
N LEU A 457 0.82 -28.70 -6.21
CA LEU A 457 0.47 -28.61 -4.79
C LEU A 457 -0.88 -27.89 -4.59
N SER A 458 -1.01 -26.67 -5.09
CA SER A 458 -2.22 -25.85 -4.92
C SER A 458 -3.46 -26.49 -5.57
N LEU A 459 -3.32 -27.15 -6.73
CA LEU A 459 -4.38 -27.91 -7.37
C LEU A 459 -4.80 -29.12 -6.53
N GLY A 460 -3.85 -29.91 -6.05
CA GLY A 460 -4.12 -31.07 -5.20
C GLY A 460 -4.74 -30.69 -3.86
N PHE A 461 -4.33 -29.56 -3.28
CA PHE A 461 -4.94 -28.99 -2.08
C PHE A 461 -6.40 -28.55 -2.33
N ALA A 462 -6.66 -27.81 -3.41
CA ALA A 462 -8.01 -27.37 -3.77
C ALA A 462 -8.94 -28.56 -4.07
N TYR A 463 -8.45 -29.57 -4.80
CA TYR A 463 -9.17 -30.81 -5.05
C TYR A 463 -9.55 -31.53 -3.75
N ASN A 464 -8.56 -31.78 -2.89
CA ASN A 464 -8.79 -32.55 -1.67
C ASN A 464 -9.63 -31.78 -0.63
N ILE A 465 -9.46 -30.45 -0.48
CA ILE A 465 -10.29 -29.68 0.45
C ILE A 465 -11.75 -29.61 -0.01
N VAL A 466 -12.01 -29.45 -1.32
CA VAL A 466 -13.39 -29.48 -1.86
C VAL A 466 -14.01 -30.87 -1.66
N ARG A 467 -13.23 -31.95 -1.85
CA ARG A 467 -13.68 -33.32 -1.57
C ARG A 467 -13.95 -33.57 -0.09
N MET A 468 -13.13 -33.05 0.82
CA MET A 468 -13.39 -33.11 2.26
C MET A 468 -14.66 -32.34 2.65
N LEU A 469 -14.88 -31.15 2.05
CA LEU A 469 -16.09 -30.35 2.30
C LEU A 469 -17.35 -31.05 1.75
N LEU A 470 -17.26 -31.72 0.60
CA LEU A 470 -18.35 -32.52 0.04
C LEU A 470 -18.89 -33.55 1.05
N TYR A 471 -18.00 -34.29 1.73
CA TYR A 471 -18.37 -35.37 2.65
C TYR A 471 -18.46 -34.97 4.14
N ARG A 472 -17.95 -33.81 4.54
CA ARG A 472 -17.99 -33.31 5.93
C ARG A 472 -19.36 -33.34 6.61
N PRO A 473 -20.52 -33.15 5.95
CA PRO A 473 -21.82 -33.33 6.59
C PRO A 473 -22.03 -34.72 7.21
N ALA A 474 -21.42 -35.77 6.65
CA ALA A 474 -21.48 -37.12 7.23
C ALA A 474 -20.72 -37.17 8.58
N LEU A 475 -19.52 -36.58 8.63
CA LEU A 475 -18.70 -36.46 9.85
C LEU A 475 -19.42 -35.63 10.93
N VAL A 476 -20.13 -34.57 10.54
CA VAL A 476 -20.92 -33.78 11.50
C VAL A 476 -22.15 -34.56 11.96
N LEU A 477 -22.81 -35.33 11.07
CA LEU A 477 -23.99 -36.11 11.42
C LEU A 477 -23.68 -37.19 12.48
N THR A 478 -22.51 -37.83 12.41
CA THR A 478 -22.07 -38.80 13.42
C THR A 478 -21.83 -38.17 14.80
N THR A 479 -21.60 -36.85 14.92
CA THR A 479 -21.47 -36.18 16.24
C THR A 479 -22.75 -36.19 17.09
N PHE A 480 -23.92 -36.35 16.47
CA PHE A 480 -25.22 -36.38 17.18
C PHE A 480 -25.55 -37.74 17.82
N PHE A 481 -24.73 -38.78 17.60
CA PHE A 481 -25.01 -40.16 18.02
C PHE A 481 -23.91 -40.70 18.93
N THR A 482 -24.18 -41.78 19.65
CA THR A 482 -23.14 -42.44 20.47
C THR A 482 -22.11 -43.15 19.60
N SER A 483 -22.51 -43.78 18.50
CA SER A 483 -21.65 -44.52 17.58
C SER A 483 -22.02 -44.34 16.10
N THR A 484 -21.07 -44.56 15.19
CA THR A 484 -21.31 -44.57 13.73
C THR A 484 -22.36 -45.61 13.33
N SER A 485 -22.39 -46.77 13.99
CA SER A 485 -23.39 -47.84 13.78
C SER A 485 -24.80 -47.46 14.26
N GLU A 486 -24.92 -46.58 15.26
CA GLU A 486 -26.21 -45.96 15.62
C GLU A 486 -26.62 -44.92 14.58
N ALA A 487 -25.69 -44.03 14.20
CA ALA A 487 -25.93 -43.02 13.16
C ALA A 487 -26.38 -43.66 11.84
N GLN A 488 -25.72 -44.75 11.40
CA GLN A 488 -26.02 -45.43 10.14
C GLN A 488 -27.38 -46.15 10.16
N ARG A 489 -27.82 -46.64 11.32
CA ARG A 489 -29.18 -47.21 11.49
C ARG A 489 -30.27 -46.14 11.43
N ILE A 490 -29.98 -44.93 11.93
CA ILE A 490 -30.95 -43.81 11.97
C ILE A 490 -30.88 -42.94 10.68
N ALA A 491 -29.79 -43.03 9.92
CA ALA A 491 -29.63 -42.47 8.58
C ALA A 491 -29.93 -43.47 7.44
N ALA A 492 -30.43 -44.66 7.78
CA ALA A 492 -30.68 -45.74 6.83
C ALA A 492 -31.63 -45.30 5.70
N GLY A 493 -31.10 -45.22 4.46
CA GLY A 493 -31.83 -44.79 3.27
C GLY A 493 -31.58 -43.34 2.83
N CYS A 494 -30.66 -42.59 3.47
CA CYS A 494 -30.30 -41.22 3.03
C CYS A 494 -28.79 -40.95 2.88
N LEU A 495 -27.90 -41.78 3.44
CA LEU A 495 -26.44 -41.67 3.22
C LEU A 495 -25.70 -42.96 3.63
N ARG A 496 -24.74 -43.41 2.82
CA ARG A 496 -23.67 -44.36 3.23
C ARG A 496 -22.58 -43.64 4.04
N LEU A 497 -22.80 -43.51 5.35
CA LEU A 497 -21.93 -42.71 6.24
C LEU A 497 -20.48 -43.21 6.24
N GLN A 498 -20.25 -44.52 6.34
CA GLN A 498 -18.88 -45.05 6.41
C GLN A 498 -18.08 -44.72 5.14
N GLU A 499 -18.67 -44.89 3.96
CA GLU A 499 -18.04 -44.54 2.68
C GLU A 499 -17.78 -43.02 2.55
N CYS A 500 -18.65 -42.18 3.11
CA CYS A 500 -18.42 -40.73 3.17
C CYS A 500 -17.26 -40.38 4.12
N ILE A 501 -17.16 -41.06 5.27
CA ILE A 501 -16.06 -40.91 6.24
C ILE A 501 -14.74 -41.36 5.60
N ASP A 502 -14.72 -42.53 4.95
CA ASP A 502 -13.54 -43.07 4.27
C ASP A 502 -13.10 -42.17 3.11
N ASN A 503 -14.03 -41.62 2.32
CA ASN A 503 -13.71 -40.66 1.26
C ASN A 503 -13.16 -39.32 1.82
N SER A 504 -13.77 -38.79 2.88
CA SER A 504 -13.30 -37.54 3.50
C SER A 504 -11.93 -37.70 4.17
N THR A 505 -11.68 -38.84 4.82
CA THR A 505 -10.41 -39.10 5.50
C THR A 505 -9.32 -39.42 4.48
N THR A 506 -9.59 -40.21 3.44
CA THR A 506 -8.66 -40.41 2.32
C THR A 506 -8.27 -39.08 1.65
N ALA A 507 -9.20 -38.16 1.43
CA ALA A 507 -8.87 -36.83 0.91
C ALA A 507 -7.94 -36.03 1.85
N ALA A 508 -8.17 -36.12 3.18
CA ALA A 508 -7.29 -35.51 4.17
C ALA A 508 -5.90 -36.18 4.23
N ARG A 509 -5.82 -37.52 4.12
CA ARG A 509 -4.55 -38.27 4.02
C ARG A 509 -3.76 -37.82 2.80
N ASN A 510 -4.39 -37.81 1.62
CA ASN A 510 -3.78 -37.39 0.35
C ASN A 510 -3.24 -35.94 0.41
N LEU A 511 -3.98 -35.02 1.05
CA LEU A 511 -3.54 -33.62 1.21
C LEU A 511 -2.25 -33.54 2.05
N ILE A 512 -2.18 -34.27 3.16
CA ILE A 512 -1.00 -34.32 4.04
C ILE A 512 0.19 -34.97 3.31
N SER A 513 -0.01 -36.12 2.65
CA SER A 513 1.05 -36.81 1.92
C SER A 513 1.62 -35.97 0.78
N LEU A 514 0.77 -35.30 -0.02
CA LEU A 514 1.20 -34.38 -1.08
C LEU A 514 1.99 -33.20 -0.53
N ALA A 515 1.57 -32.63 0.60
CA ALA A 515 2.32 -31.56 1.25
C ALA A 515 3.70 -32.06 1.69
N HIS A 516 3.77 -33.21 2.34
CA HIS A 516 5.01 -33.81 2.82
C HIS A 516 5.99 -34.14 1.67
N ASP A 517 5.49 -34.67 0.54
CA ASP A 517 6.27 -34.86 -0.69
C ASP A 517 6.91 -33.54 -1.18
N VAL A 518 6.09 -32.51 -1.39
CA VAL A 518 6.58 -31.23 -1.93
C VAL A 518 7.48 -30.49 -0.92
N TYR A 519 7.12 -30.48 0.36
CA TYR A 519 7.81 -29.73 1.43
C TYR A 519 9.21 -30.30 1.74
N PHE A 520 9.42 -31.61 1.57
CA PHE A 520 10.66 -32.28 1.97
C PHE A 520 11.45 -32.89 0.82
N GLN A 521 10.84 -33.15 -0.34
CA GLN A 521 11.51 -33.82 -1.47
C GLN A 521 11.57 -32.93 -2.72
N ARG A 522 10.43 -32.42 -3.20
CA ARG A 522 10.36 -31.78 -4.52
C ARG A 522 10.74 -30.30 -4.56
N PHE A 523 10.11 -29.49 -3.72
CA PHE A 523 10.32 -28.04 -3.71
C PHE A 523 10.31 -27.49 -2.26
N PRO A 524 11.39 -27.71 -1.48
CA PRO A 524 11.41 -27.42 -0.04
C PRO A 524 11.35 -25.94 0.35
N ASP A 525 11.40 -25.02 -0.61
CA ASP A 525 11.23 -23.58 -0.39
C ASP A 525 9.75 -23.18 -0.22
N ILE A 526 8.79 -24.05 -0.59
CA ILE A 526 7.34 -23.77 -0.40
C ILE A 526 6.94 -23.65 1.07
N ARG A 527 7.77 -24.12 2.00
CA ARG A 527 7.55 -24.03 3.46
C ARG A 527 7.51 -22.60 3.98
N TYR A 528 7.93 -21.62 3.18
CA TYR A 528 7.77 -20.20 3.47
C TYR A 528 6.40 -19.65 3.03
N ASP A 529 5.57 -20.41 2.28
CA ASP A 529 4.20 -20.02 1.95
C ASP A 529 3.18 -20.50 3.00
N GLY A 530 2.41 -19.54 3.51
CA GLY A 530 1.35 -19.78 4.49
C GLY A 530 -0.04 -19.97 3.91
N ALA A 531 -0.25 -19.63 2.64
CA ALA A 531 -1.60 -19.49 2.08
C ALA A 531 -2.45 -20.76 2.21
N LEU A 532 -1.79 -21.92 2.19
CA LEU A 532 -2.40 -23.25 2.27
C LEU A 532 -2.42 -23.87 3.68
N ALA A 533 -1.80 -23.26 4.69
CA ALA A 533 -1.71 -23.78 6.06
C ALA A 533 -3.09 -24.02 6.70
N SER A 534 -4.09 -23.21 6.34
CA SER A 534 -5.48 -23.41 6.79
C SER A 534 -6.08 -24.73 6.30
N TYR A 535 -5.78 -25.16 5.07
CA TYR A 535 -6.25 -26.44 4.54
C TYR A 535 -5.54 -27.62 5.22
N MET A 536 -4.25 -27.47 5.54
CA MET A 536 -3.49 -28.44 6.34
C MET A 536 -4.10 -28.66 7.72
N VAL A 537 -4.39 -27.58 8.46
CA VAL A 537 -5.12 -27.64 9.73
C VAL A 537 -6.47 -28.35 9.55
N SER A 538 -7.23 -28.02 8.50
CA SER A 538 -8.50 -28.68 8.22
C SER A 538 -8.36 -30.18 7.91
N ALA A 539 -7.25 -30.64 7.32
CA ALA A 539 -6.98 -32.05 7.07
C ALA A 539 -6.67 -32.80 8.37
N ILE A 540 -5.78 -32.25 9.20
CA ILE A 540 -5.41 -32.83 10.49
C ILE A 540 -6.65 -32.95 11.41
N MET A 541 -7.51 -31.92 11.46
CA MET A 541 -8.76 -31.97 12.23
C MET A 541 -9.78 -32.99 11.69
N THR A 542 -9.73 -33.30 10.39
CA THR A 542 -10.56 -34.35 9.78
C THR A 542 -10.04 -35.74 10.15
N LEU A 543 -8.72 -35.93 10.27
CA LEU A 543 -8.12 -37.19 10.72
C LEU A 543 -8.27 -37.42 12.24
N LEU A 544 -8.09 -36.40 13.08
CA LEU A 544 -8.37 -36.51 14.52
C LEU A 544 -9.84 -36.86 14.80
N TYR A 545 -10.76 -36.50 13.90
CA TYR A 545 -12.15 -36.93 14.00
C TYR A 545 -12.34 -38.44 13.70
N ASP A 546 -11.57 -39.04 12.79
CA ASP A 546 -11.61 -40.49 12.51
C ASP A 546 -11.21 -41.30 13.77
N VAL A 547 -10.23 -40.78 14.53
CA VAL A 547 -9.80 -41.34 15.82
C VAL A 547 -10.90 -41.24 16.89
N LEU A 548 -11.71 -40.18 16.89
CA LEU A 548 -12.80 -39.96 17.86
C LEU A 548 -14.03 -40.85 17.65
N ASN A 549 -14.12 -41.57 16.54
CA ASN A 549 -15.24 -42.45 16.26
C ASN A 549 -15.12 -43.77 17.02
N LEU A 550 -16.19 -44.14 17.73
CA LEU A 550 -16.23 -45.39 18.50
C LEU A 550 -16.13 -46.59 17.54
N GLY A 551 -15.06 -47.37 17.68
CA GLY A 551 -14.81 -48.59 16.90
C GLY A 551 -13.64 -48.52 15.92
N THR A 552 -12.86 -47.43 15.89
CA THR A 552 -11.60 -47.38 15.12
C THR A 552 -10.59 -48.41 15.69
N GLU A 553 -10.14 -49.34 14.85
CA GLU A 553 -9.18 -50.39 15.26
C GLU A 553 -7.83 -49.78 15.69
N PRO A 554 -7.11 -50.39 16.66
CA PRO A 554 -5.85 -49.82 17.18
C PRO A 554 -4.79 -49.57 16.10
N ASP A 555 -4.68 -50.45 15.11
CA ASP A 555 -3.71 -50.29 14.02
C ASP A 555 -4.12 -49.16 13.05
N LYS A 556 -5.43 -49.03 12.72
CA LYS A 556 -5.97 -47.89 11.93
C LYS A 556 -5.77 -46.56 12.68
N ALA A 557 -5.91 -46.57 14.01
CA ALA A 557 -5.60 -45.41 14.85
C ALA A 557 -4.11 -45.07 14.77
N ARG A 558 -3.20 -46.05 14.92
CA ARG A 558 -1.75 -45.84 14.83
C ARG A 558 -1.34 -45.27 13.46
N GLU A 559 -1.85 -45.82 12.36
CA GLU A 559 -1.62 -45.30 11.00
C GLU A 559 -2.11 -43.85 10.84
N THR A 560 -3.30 -43.56 11.35
CA THR A 560 -3.89 -42.21 11.29
C THR A 560 -3.09 -41.21 12.13
N PHE A 561 -2.57 -41.61 13.30
CA PHE A 561 -1.68 -40.77 14.10
C PHE A 561 -0.33 -40.51 13.44
N ALA A 562 0.26 -41.50 12.75
CA ALA A 562 1.50 -41.30 12.00
C ALA A 562 1.33 -40.25 10.87
N LEU A 563 0.18 -40.25 10.19
CA LEU A 563 -0.15 -39.21 9.21
C LEU A 563 -0.45 -37.85 9.86
N VAL A 564 -1.10 -37.83 11.04
CA VAL A 564 -1.27 -36.60 11.82
C VAL A 564 0.08 -36.01 12.26
N GLU A 565 1.04 -36.85 12.67
CA GLU A 565 2.41 -36.44 12.99
C GLU A 565 3.15 -35.89 11.76
N GLN A 566 3.00 -36.50 10.58
CA GLN A 566 3.50 -35.92 9.32
C GLN A 566 2.89 -34.56 9.02
N GLY A 567 1.57 -34.39 9.21
CA GLY A 567 0.87 -33.11 9.02
C GLY A 567 1.32 -32.03 10.02
N ILE A 568 1.47 -32.41 11.29
CA ILE A 568 2.03 -31.56 12.36
C ILE A 568 3.46 -31.15 12.02
N ARG A 569 4.31 -32.08 11.56
CA ARG A 569 5.67 -31.77 11.09
C ARG A 569 5.68 -30.81 9.91
N CYS A 570 4.76 -30.99 8.95
CA CYS A 570 4.61 -30.05 7.84
C CYS A 570 4.24 -28.65 8.32
N LEU A 571 3.39 -28.52 9.36
CA LEU A 571 3.07 -27.24 10.00
C LEU A 571 4.25 -26.66 10.80
N ASP A 572 4.96 -27.47 11.60
CA ASP A 572 6.10 -27.05 12.44
C ASP A 572 7.23 -26.41 11.65
N ASP A 573 7.46 -26.91 10.43
CA ASP A 573 8.46 -26.40 9.49
C ASP A 573 7.95 -25.23 8.61
N ILE A 574 6.70 -24.73 8.82
CA ILE A 574 6.26 -23.47 8.21
C ILE A 574 6.86 -22.29 8.98
N GLU A 575 7.72 -21.54 8.31
CA GLU A 575 8.41 -20.39 8.91
C GLU A 575 7.52 -19.13 8.85
N HIS A 576 6.65 -18.98 9.85
CA HIS A 576 5.81 -17.80 10.08
C HIS A 576 6.20 -17.05 11.36
N THR A 577 5.84 -15.76 11.43
CA THR A 577 5.89 -14.96 12.66
C THR A 577 4.54 -14.85 13.37
N GLY A 578 4.58 -14.46 14.65
CA GLY A 578 3.40 -14.11 15.46
C GLY A 578 2.61 -15.31 15.99
N TYR A 579 1.30 -15.14 16.16
CA TYR A 579 0.39 -16.18 16.67
C TYR A 579 0.02 -17.26 15.64
N THR A 580 0.53 -17.11 14.40
CA THR A 580 0.44 -18.02 13.26
C THR A 580 1.66 -18.91 13.08
N VAL A 581 2.68 -18.82 13.96
CA VAL A 581 3.85 -19.71 13.94
C VAL A 581 3.40 -21.17 13.90
N GLY A 582 3.93 -21.93 12.95
CA GLY A 582 3.63 -23.34 12.73
C GLY A 582 3.60 -24.17 14.02
N LYS A 583 4.63 -24.02 14.85
CA LYS A 583 4.75 -24.67 16.16
C LYS A 583 3.62 -24.37 17.14
N VAL A 584 3.07 -23.14 17.14
CA VAL A 584 1.96 -22.78 18.03
C VAL A 584 0.67 -23.43 17.55
N LEU A 585 0.45 -23.47 16.23
CA LEU A 585 -0.65 -24.22 15.62
C LEU A 585 -0.53 -25.70 15.97
N SER A 586 0.62 -26.33 15.71
CA SER A 586 0.92 -27.72 16.05
C SER A 586 0.65 -28.03 17.53
N MET A 587 1.14 -27.21 18.46
CA MET A 587 0.86 -27.38 19.89
C MET A 587 -0.64 -27.39 20.21
N ASP A 588 -1.44 -26.54 19.56
CA ASP A 588 -2.89 -26.53 19.77
C ASP A 588 -3.57 -27.75 19.11
N LEU A 589 -3.13 -28.19 17.94
CA LEU A 589 -3.62 -29.44 17.33
C LEU A 589 -3.23 -30.66 18.18
N MET A 590 -2.06 -30.65 18.83
CA MET A 590 -1.64 -31.68 19.79
C MET A 590 -2.50 -31.68 21.07
N LYS A 591 -2.94 -30.50 21.56
CA LYS A 591 -3.93 -30.42 22.65
C LYS A 591 -5.27 -31.04 22.23
N VAL A 592 -5.74 -30.74 21.01
CA VAL A 592 -6.96 -31.37 20.45
C VAL A 592 -6.78 -32.89 20.35
N ALA A 593 -5.63 -33.35 19.85
CA ALA A 593 -5.30 -34.77 19.73
C ALA A 593 -5.28 -35.49 21.09
N LYS A 594 -4.63 -34.90 22.11
CA LYS A 594 -4.61 -35.47 23.47
C LYS A 594 -5.99 -35.50 24.11
N GLN A 595 -6.78 -34.43 23.98
CA GLN A 595 -8.18 -34.42 24.45
C GLN A 595 -9.04 -35.44 23.69
N ALA A 596 -8.75 -35.69 22.41
CA ALA A 596 -9.44 -36.71 21.63
C ALA A 596 -9.13 -38.14 22.12
N VAL A 597 -7.86 -38.48 22.35
CA VAL A 597 -7.46 -39.78 22.93
C VAL A 597 -8.08 -40.00 24.30
N LEU A 598 -8.09 -38.98 25.17
CA LEU A 598 -8.68 -39.06 26.51
C LEU A 598 -10.23 -39.18 26.50
N ALA A 599 -10.90 -38.77 25.41
CA ALA A 599 -12.34 -38.83 25.27
C ALA A 599 -12.84 -40.07 24.50
N ALA A 600 -11.96 -40.74 23.77
CA ALA A 600 -12.23 -42.07 23.21
C ALA A 600 -12.58 -43.06 24.34
N ASP A 601 -13.54 -43.97 24.08
CA ASP A 601 -14.01 -44.88 25.12
C ASP A 601 -12.89 -45.83 25.60
N PRO A 602 -12.90 -46.26 26.87
CA PRO A 602 -11.79 -46.98 27.48
C PRO A 602 -11.77 -48.46 27.07
N VAL A 603 -11.52 -48.73 25.78
CA VAL A 603 -10.81 -49.95 25.38
C VAL A 603 -9.36 -49.74 25.80
N VAL A 604 -9.02 -50.22 26.99
CA VAL A 604 -7.75 -49.96 27.70
C VAL A 604 -6.52 -50.22 26.81
N ASP A 605 -6.60 -51.22 25.93
CA ASP A 605 -5.57 -51.58 24.95
C ASP A 605 -5.26 -50.45 23.96
N THR A 606 -6.27 -49.79 23.39
CA THR A 606 -6.08 -48.80 22.32
C THR A 606 -5.35 -47.55 22.81
N ASN A 607 -5.73 -47.05 23.98
CA ASN A 607 -5.13 -45.85 24.55
C ASN A 607 -3.69 -46.10 25.01
N GLN A 608 -3.39 -47.26 25.63
CA GLN A 608 -2.03 -47.60 26.01
C GLN A 608 -1.13 -47.79 24.77
N VAL A 609 -1.59 -48.55 23.76
CA VAL A 609 -0.84 -48.77 22.52
C VAL A 609 -0.53 -47.46 21.78
N LEU A 610 -1.44 -46.49 21.79
CA LEU A 610 -1.19 -45.17 21.19
C LEU A 610 -0.20 -44.34 22.01
N VAL A 611 -0.30 -44.36 23.34
CA VAL A 611 0.64 -43.66 24.23
C VAL A 611 2.06 -44.26 24.12
N ASP A 612 2.19 -45.59 24.10
CA ASP A 612 3.45 -46.30 23.91
C ASP A 612 4.07 -46.03 22.52
N SER A 613 3.23 -45.92 21.48
CA SER A 613 3.69 -45.63 20.10
C SER A 613 4.06 -44.16 19.90
N PHE A 614 3.48 -43.23 20.67
CA PHE A 614 3.65 -41.78 20.53
C PHE A 614 3.91 -41.11 21.90
N PRO A 615 5.15 -41.20 22.44
CA PRO A 615 5.48 -40.78 23.81
C PRO A 615 5.24 -39.28 24.12
N TRP A 616 5.06 -38.44 23.10
CA TRP A 616 4.68 -37.03 23.28
C TRP A 616 3.27 -36.86 23.88
N LEU A 617 2.43 -37.91 23.89
CA LEU A 617 1.14 -37.91 24.57
C LEU A 617 1.26 -37.89 26.10
N GLU A 618 2.34 -38.42 26.70
CA GLU A 618 2.50 -38.53 28.15
C GLU A 618 2.85 -37.20 28.83
N ASN A 619 3.79 -36.44 28.25
CA ASN A 619 4.57 -35.36 28.90
C ASN A 619 3.83 -34.04 29.20
N TRP A 620 2.54 -34.10 29.56
CA TRP A 620 1.76 -32.91 29.94
C TRP A 620 0.73 -33.26 31.03
N ALA A 621 1.00 -32.83 32.26
CA ALA A 621 0.10 -33.01 33.41
C ALA A 621 -0.98 -31.90 33.44
N PRO A 622 -2.24 -32.22 33.75
CA PRO A 622 -3.30 -31.21 33.90
C PRO A 622 -3.34 -30.65 35.32
N ASP A 623 -3.25 -29.32 35.46
CA ASP A 623 -3.57 -28.64 36.73
C ASP A 623 -5.08 -28.69 37.01
N ASN A 624 -5.50 -29.76 37.69
CA ASN A 624 -6.85 -29.93 38.20
C ASN A 624 -7.05 -29.13 39.50
N THR A 625 -7.35 -27.83 39.40
CA THR A 625 -8.14 -27.14 40.45
C THR A 625 -9.15 -26.17 39.88
N ILE A 626 -10.43 -26.48 40.07
CA ILE A 626 -11.53 -25.51 39.95
C ILE A 626 -11.54 -24.71 41.26
N ASN A 627 -11.33 -23.40 41.17
CA ASN A 627 -11.80 -22.44 42.17
C ASN A 627 -12.07 -21.07 41.52
N THR A 628 -12.97 -20.31 42.15
CA THR A 628 -13.60 -19.07 41.67
C THR A 628 -12.65 -17.89 41.41
N PRO A 629 -13.08 -16.87 40.62
CA PRO A 629 -12.16 -16.04 39.85
C PRO A 629 -11.35 -15.04 40.69
N SER A 630 -10.06 -14.97 40.40
CA SER A 630 -9.16 -13.93 40.94
C SER A 630 -8.17 -13.44 39.87
N THR A 631 -8.26 -12.14 39.58
CA THR A 631 -7.22 -11.24 39.06
C THR A 631 -6.32 -11.68 37.90
N VAL A 632 -6.42 -10.93 36.80
CA VAL A 632 -5.50 -10.84 35.65
C VAL A 632 -4.01 -10.84 36.10
N PRO A 633 -3.09 -11.57 35.43
CA PRO A 633 -1.68 -11.52 35.74
C PRO A 633 -1.03 -10.21 35.28
N THR A 634 -0.46 -9.46 36.21
CA THR A 634 0.47 -8.35 35.94
C THR A 634 1.78 -8.89 35.35
N PRO A 635 2.41 -8.22 34.36
CA PRO A 635 3.73 -8.62 33.85
C PRO A 635 4.83 -8.58 34.93
N PRO A 636 5.93 -9.34 34.77
CA PRO A 636 6.90 -9.58 35.83
C PRO A 636 7.70 -8.33 36.24
N ILE A 637 7.72 -8.05 37.54
CA ILE A 637 8.58 -7.05 38.17
C ILE A 637 9.93 -7.69 38.47
N PHE A 638 11.00 -7.20 37.84
CA PHE A 638 12.39 -7.46 38.27
C PHE A 638 12.77 -6.50 39.41
N PRO A 639 13.71 -6.88 40.30
CA PRO A 639 13.76 -6.37 41.67
C PRO A 639 14.28 -4.93 41.79
N GLN A 640 13.60 -4.14 42.63
CA GLN A 640 14.12 -2.86 43.13
C GLN A 640 15.02 -3.08 44.36
N ASN A 641 15.95 -2.15 44.58
CA ASN A 641 16.82 -1.97 45.76
C ASN A 641 18.13 -2.78 45.82
N ALA A 642 19.12 -2.32 45.05
CA ALA A 642 20.45 -2.03 45.60
C ALA A 642 20.68 -0.52 45.45
N ALA A 643 21.12 0.16 46.51
CA ALA A 643 20.99 1.62 46.63
C ALA A 643 22.31 2.39 46.50
N PHE A 644 22.32 3.41 45.62
CA PHE A 644 23.05 4.69 45.68
C PHE A 644 24.60 4.69 45.77
N PRO A 645 25.30 5.64 45.09
CA PRO A 645 25.25 7.05 45.47
C PRO A 645 24.89 8.04 44.35
N MET A 646 24.36 9.19 44.78
CA MET A 646 24.01 10.36 43.97
C MET A 646 25.22 11.30 43.92
N LEU A 647 25.67 11.72 42.73
CA LEU A 647 26.45 12.95 42.55
C LEU A 647 26.50 13.38 41.07
N GLY A 648 26.30 14.68 40.79
CA GLY A 648 26.78 15.33 39.57
C GLY A 648 25.83 15.44 38.37
N THR A 649 25.22 16.62 38.21
CA THR A 649 24.79 17.14 36.90
C THR A 649 26.01 17.49 36.03
N LEU A 650 26.05 17.02 34.77
CA LEU A 650 26.74 17.56 33.57
C LEU A 650 26.24 16.68 32.40
N ALA A 651 25.61 17.23 31.35
CA ALA A 651 26.25 17.73 30.13
C ALA A 651 27.22 16.72 29.46
N GLY A 652 26.78 16.06 28.39
CA GLY A 652 27.62 15.17 27.56
C GLY A 652 26.83 14.28 26.59
N ASP A 653 27.30 14.22 25.34
CA ASP A 653 27.19 13.11 24.39
C ASP A 653 25.81 12.64 23.88
N VAL A 654 25.25 13.40 22.94
CA VAL A 654 24.51 12.82 21.79
C VAL A 654 25.28 13.15 20.50
N ALA A 655 26.46 12.56 20.38
CA ALA A 655 27.40 12.81 19.28
C ALA A 655 27.99 11.50 18.73
N MET A 656 27.15 10.53 18.32
CA MET A 656 27.59 9.26 17.68
C MET A 656 26.51 8.63 16.76
N LEU A 657 25.89 9.41 15.87
CA LEU A 657 25.08 8.86 14.75
C LEU A 657 25.51 9.37 13.37
N SER A 658 26.78 9.76 13.24
CA SER A 658 27.26 10.32 11.97
C SER A 658 27.46 9.24 10.88
N GLY A 659 26.60 9.31 9.86
CA GLY A 659 26.71 8.63 8.56
C GLY A 659 26.17 7.19 8.45
N SER A 660 25.10 7.01 7.68
CA SER A 660 24.83 5.83 6.82
C SER A 660 23.80 6.19 5.75
N GLY A 661 23.91 5.63 4.54
CA GLY A 661 23.10 6.05 3.39
C GLY A 661 21.68 5.49 3.40
N VAL A 662 20.70 6.38 3.42
CA VAL A 662 19.29 6.11 3.10
C VAL A 662 19.02 6.59 1.68
N ASN A 663 18.37 5.81 0.82
CA ASN A 663 17.99 6.31 -0.51
C ASN A 663 16.89 7.37 -0.39
N CYS A 664 17.23 8.63 -0.67
CA CYS A 664 16.32 9.78 -0.60
C CYS A 664 15.16 9.73 -1.63
N GLN A 665 15.28 8.95 -2.71
CA GLN A 665 14.20 8.76 -3.69
C GLN A 665 12.98 8.06 -3.07
N TRP A 666 13.22 7.15 -2.12
CA TRP A 666 12.18 6.37 -1.43
C TRP A 666 11.22 7.25 -0.63
N LEU A 667 11.75 8.35 -0.07
CA LEU A 667 10.99 9.34 0.71
C LEU A 667 9.94 10.03 -0.15
N SER A 668 10.34 10.42 -1.36
CA SER A 668 9.47 11.07 -2.35
C SER A 668 8.55 10.07 -3.07
N ASN A 669 8.92 8.78 -3.07
CA ASN A 669 8.14 7.65 -3.52
C ASN A 669 7.34 6.97 -2.38
N GLY A 670 6.93 7.74 -1.36
CA GLY A 670 5.88 7.38 -0.39
C GLY A 670 6.28 6.60 0.86
N LEU A 671 7.56 6.54 1.21
CA LEU A 671 8.07 5.81 2.38
C LEU A 671 8.53 6.79 3.48
N ASP A 672 8.15 6.59 4.75
CA ASP A 672 8.49 7.53 5.84
C ASP A 672 9.89 7.22 6.42
N PRO A 673 10.80 8.21 6.51
CA PRO A 673 12.14 8.00 7.06
C PRO A 673 12.16 7.61 8.54
N ARG A 674 11.05 7.75 9.28
CA ARG A 674 10.95 7.43 10.73
C ARG A 674 10.61 5.97 11.04
N SER A 675 10.60 5.07 10.05
CA SER A 675 9.95 3.74 10.16
C SER A 675 10.72 2.58 9.51
N ILE A 676 12.03 2.72 9.42
CA ILE A 676 12.84 2.07 8.40
C ILE A 676 14.20 1.87 9.08
N PRO A 677 14.73 0.66 9.40
CA PRO A 677 15.54 0.46 10.63
C PRO A 677 17.07 0.37 10.45
N GLY A 678 17.83 0.80 11.45
CA GLY A 678 19.28 1.03 11.34
C GLY A 678 20.19 -0.19 11.44
N SER A 679 21.32 -0.12 10.72
CA SER A 679 22.70 -0.57 11.05
C SER A 679 23.45 -1.31 9.92
N LEU A 680 24.76 -1.02 9.84
CA LEU A 680 25.84 -1.66 9.05
C LEU A 680 25.95 -1.38 7.54
N LYS A 681 27.20 -1.12 7.11
CA LYS A 681 27.61 -0.42 5.88
C LYS A 681 28.53 -1.30 5.02
N LYS A 682 28.74 -0.93 3.74
CA LYS A 682 29.97 -1.28 3.00
C LYS A 682 30.52 -0.10 2.18
N MET A 683 31.81 -0.15 1.86
CA MET A 683 32.68 1.02 1.66
C MET A 683 32.91 1.45 0.19
N THR A 684 32.68 2.75 -0.07
CA THR A 684 33.51 3.75 -0.81
C THR A 684 34.23 3.41 -2.13
N PRO A 685 34.27 4.37 -3.07
CA PRO A 685 35.47 5.25 -3.15
C PRO A 685 35.33 6.63 -2.46
N THR A 686 36.41 7.41 -2.47
CA THR A 686 36.68 8.55 -1.57
C THR A 686 35.65 9.70 -1.61
N ASN A 687 35.16 10.13 -0.45
CA ASN A 687 34.05 11.09 -0.30
C ASN A 687 34.52 12.54 -0.01
N LEU A 688 33.89 13.52 -0.65
CA LEU A 688 34.08 14.98 -0.50
C LEU A 688 34.07 15.45 0.97
N SER A 689 33.27 14.82 1.82
CA SER A 689 33.16 15.11 3.24
C SER A 689 34.46 14.88 4.01
N THR A 690 35.32 13.95 3.57
CA THR A 690 36.62 13.72 4.21
C THR A 690 37.58 14.87 3.92
N LEU A 691 37.58 15.38 2.68
CA LEU A 691 38.38 16.52 2.25
C LEU A 691 37.98 17.82 2.99
N LEU A 692 36.68 18.05 3.17
CA LEU A 692 36.16 19.19 3.94
C LEU A 692 36.50 19.06 5.44
N LYS A 693 36.36 17.86 6.03
CA LYS A 693 36.73 17.61 7.43
C LYS A 693 38.23 17.80 7.68
N SER A 694 39.10 17.40 6.75
CA SER A 694 40.55 17.61 6.85
C SER A 694 41.00 19.06 6.64
N SER A 695 40.12 19.93 6.18
CA SER A 695 40.42 21.33 5.83
C SER A 695 39.64 22.34 6.70
N SER A 696 39.15 21.90 7.86
CA SER A 696 38.33 22.71 8.76
C SER A 696 39.12 23.87 9.38
N LEU A 697 38.57 25.09 9.27
CA LEU A 697 39.09 26.29 9.92
C LEU A 697 38.70 26.35 11.40
N ASP A 698 39.48 27.10 12.18
CA ASP A 698 39.02 27.62 13.47
C ASP A 698 37.92 28.68 13.23
N LEU A 699 36.73 28.43 13.77
CA LEU A 699 35.58 29.33 13.62
C LEU A 699 35.52 30.42 14.71
N THR A 700 36.41 30.36 15.71
CA THR A 700 36.45 31.34 16.82
C THR A 700 36.60 32.80 16.35
N PRO A 701 37.48 33.12 15.37
CA PRO A 701 37.56 34.49 14.81
C PRO A 701 36.28 34.91 14.09
N TYR A 702 35.60 33.97 13.44
CA TYR A 702 34.35 34.22 12.71
C TYR A 702 33.17 34.45 13.66
N GLU A 703 33.12 33.78 14.82
CA GLU A 703 32.14 34.09 15.87
C GLU A 703 32.30 35.54 16.39
N ALA A 704 33.54 36.02 16.51
CA ALA A 704 33.82 37.41 16.89
C ALA A 704 33.38 38.40 15.81
N ILE A 705 33.59 38.07 14.53
CA ILE A 705 33.13 38.87 13.38
C ILE A 705 31.59 38.93 13.31
N TYR A 706 30.90 37.81 13.49
CA TYR A 706 29.44 37.78 13.60
C TYR A 706 28.94 38.70 14.71
N LYS A 707 29.50 38.59 15.93
CA LYS A 707 29.13 39.47 17.06
C LYS A 707 29.43 40.94 16.78
N HIS A 708 30.50 41.24 16.04
CA HIS A 708 30.81 42.60 15.61
C HIS A 708 29.73 43.15 14.68
N PHE A 709 29.34 42.42 13.62
CA PHE A 709 28.26 42.84 12.73
C PHE A 709 26.92 42.97 13.47
N HIS A 710 26.56 42.00 14.32
CA HIS A 710 25.31 42.03 15.11
C HIS A 710 25.18 43.28 15.99
N ALA A 711 26.29 43.73 16.58
CA ALA A 711 26.34 44.90 17.45
C ALA A 711 26.43 46.25 16.70
N HIS A 712 26.80 46.25 15.41
CA HIS A 712 26.96 47.44 14.57
C HIS A 712 26.11 47.41 13.28
N PRO A 713 24.78 47.16 13.37
CA PRO A 713 23.92 47.03 12.20
C PRO A 713 23.65 48.37 11.52
N GLU A 714 23.70 48.41 10.18
CA GLU A 714 23.41 49.61 9.37
C GLU A 714 22.15 49.45 8.51
N LEU A 715 21.33 50.49 8.42
CA LEU A 715 20.10 50.49 7.61
C LEU A 715 20.40 50.40 6.10
N SER A 716 19.44 49.87 5.35
CA SER A 716 19.48 49.82 3.88
C SER A 716 19.83 51.18 3.25
N LEU A 717 20.79 51.21 2.32
CA LEU A 717 21.41 52.39 1.69
C LEU A 717 22.33 53.22 2.60
N GLN A 718 22.74 52.69 3.75
CA GLN A 718 23.64 53.35 4.71
C GLN A 718 24.75 52.42 5.24
N GLU A 719 25.04 51.32 4.53
CA GLU A 719 25.89 50.18 4.94
C GLU A 719 27.42 50.45 4.81
N ALA A 720 27.85 51.67 5.13
CA ALA A 720 29.21 52.16 4.88
C ALA A 720 30.27 51.43 5.72
N THR A 721 30.04 51.31 7.03
CA THR A 721 30.99 50.69 7.96
C THR A 721 31.06 49.18 7.72
N THR A 722 29.90 48.55 7.50
CA THR A 722 29.75 47.12 7.22
C THR A 722 30.52 46.72 5.96
N SER A 723 30.31 47.46 4.87
CA SER A 723 31.05 47.28 3.61
C SER A 723 32.57 47.42 3.78
N GLN A 724 33.01 48.44 4.53
CA GLN A 724 34.44 48.66 4.82
C GLN A 724 35.06 47.52 5.64
N THR A 725 34.35 46.98 6.64
CA THR A 725 34.80 45.84 7.44
C THR A 725 34.94 44.57 6.60
N VAL A 726 33.96 44.26 5.74
CA VAL A 726 34.01 43.12 4.80
C VAL A 726 35.19 43.25 3.84
N ALA A 727 35.38 44.41 3.21
CA ALA A 727 36.51 44.67 2.30
C ALA A 727 37.87 44.54 3.02
N SER A 728 37.96 45.01 4.26
CA SER A 728 39.17 44.93 5.08
C SER A 728 39.53 43.48 5.42
N HIS A 729 38.54 42.65 5.73
CA HIS A 729 38.75 41.23 6.01
C HIS A 729 39.23 40.46 4.77
N LEU A 730 38.54 40.60 3.63
CA LEU A 730 38.94 39.93 2.38
C LEU A 730 40.34 40.35 1.91
N SER A 731 40.74 41.60 2.17
CA SER A 731 42.10 42.09 1.86
C SER A 731 43.19 41.33 2.64
N GLN A 732 42.92 40.98 3.90
CA GLN A 732 43.88 40.27 4.77
C GLN A 732 44.18 38.85 4.28
N LEU A 733 43.24 38.21 3.56
CA LEU A 733 43.46 36.89 2.96
C LEU A 733 44.49 36.90 1.83
N ASN A 734 44.84 38.08 1.27
CA ASN A 734 45.78 38.26 0.16
C ASN A 734 45.50 37.35 -1.07
N ALA A 735 44.25 36.89 -1.20
CA ALA A 735 43.84 35.85 -2.12
C ALA A 735 42.91 36.32 -3.24
N TYR A 736 42.24 37.47 -3.06
CA TYR A 736 41.14 37.97 -3.87
C TYR A 736 41.45 39.33 -4.51
N GLU A 737 41.07 39.49 -5.78
CA GLU A 737 40.99 40.78 -6.48
C GLU A 737 39.68 41.47 -6.07
N LEU A 738 39.73 42.65 -5.44
CA LEU A 738 38.56 43.30 -4.82
C LEU A 738 38.05 44.50 -5.63
N HIS A 739 36.71 44.54 -5.80
CA HIS A 739 35.98 45.68 -6.36
C HIS A 739 34.95 46.16 -5.34
N THR A 740 35.07 47.40 -4.89
CA THR A 740 34.15 48.03 -3.92
C THR A 740 33.33 49.13 -4.58
N ASN A 741 32.33 49.64 -3.85
CA ASN A 741 31.44 50.73 -4.29
C ASN A 741 30.66 50.39 -5.57
N ILE A 742 30.10 49.19 -5.63
CA ILE A 742 29.22 48.74 -6.72
C ILE A 742 27.77 48.99 -6.31
N GLY A 743 27.04 49.80 -7.08
CA GLY A 743 25.61 50.06 -6.86
C GLY A 743 25.26 50.71 -5.52
N GLY A 744 26.17 51.52 -4.96
CA GLY A 744 26.17 51.94 -3.57
C GLY A 744 27.28 51.23 -2.81
N TYR A 745 26.99 50.62 -1.66
CA TYR A 745 28.01 50.02 -0.79
C TYR A 745 28.44 48.59 -1.17
N GLY A 746 27.96 48.06 -2.30
CA GLY A 746 28.24 46.68 -2.73
C GLY A 746 29.70 46.42 -3.09
N LEU A 747 30.12 45.16 -2.93
CA LEU A 747 31.48 44.74 -3.27
C LEU A 747 31.53 43.29 -3.76
N ALA A 748 32.58 42.96 -4.50
CA ALA A 748 32.90 41.62 -4.94
C ALA A 748 34.39 41.33 -4.86
N GLY A 749 34.76 40.09 -4.50
CA GLY A 749 36.12 39.57 -4.53
C GLY A 749 36.26 38.40 -5.50
N ILE A 750 37.28 38.41 -6.36
CA ILE A 750 37.53 37.38 -7.39
C ILE A 750 38.77 36.57 -7.03
N LEU A 751 38.64 35.24 -7.02
CA LEU A 751 39.71 34.27 -6.80
C LEU A 751 39.82 33.34 -8.01
N ARG A 752 40.92 33.48 -8.78
CA ARG A 752 41.21 32.66 -9.96
C ARG A 752 42.12 31.49 -9.59
N ASN A 753 41.80 30.29 -10.07
CA ASN A 753 42.49 29.05 -9.73
C ASN A 753 42.53 28.08 -10.93
N GLY A 754 43.25 28.47 -11.99
CA GLY A 754 43.35 27.69 -13.22
C GLY A 754 42.09 27.72 -14.09
N ASN A 755 42.02 26.81 -15.06
CA ASN A 755 40.89 26.71 -15.99
C ASN A 755 39.71 25.97 -15.35
N GLY A 756 38.49 26.44 -15.62
CA GLY A 756 37.26 25.84 -15.11
C GLY A 756 36.12 26.85 -15.07
N ASN A 757 34.97 26.44 -14.56
CA ASN A 757 33.77 27.27 -14.45
C ASN A 757 33.97 28.42 -13.45
N THR A 758 33.16 29.47 -13.60
CA THR A 758 33.07 30.63 -12.70
C THR A 758 31.84 30.52 -11.80
N VAL A 759 32.04 30.51 -10.49
CA VAL A 759 30.96 30.39 -9.49
C VAL A 759 30.90 31.65 -8.63
N LEU A 760 29.72 32.23 -8.45
CA LEU A 760 29.48 33.39 -7.59
C LEU A 760 28.68 32.97 -6.34
N LEU A 761 29.22 33.26 -5.16
CA LEU A 761 28.56 33.07 -3.86
C LEU A 761 28.15 34.43 -3.28
N ARG A 762 26.87 34.61 -2.95
CA ARG A 762 26.29 35.91 -2.55
C ARG A 762 25.81 35.94 -1.10
N ALA A 763 26.13 37.02 -0.40
CA ALA A 763 25.53 37.43 0.88
C ALA A 763 24.94 38.85 0.77
N ASP A 764 23.98 39.19 1.63
CA ASP A 764 23.48 40.55 1.88
C ASP A 764 24.13 41.16 3.13
N MET A 765 23.96 42.48 3.31
CA MET A 765 24.66 43.25 4.33
C MET A 765 23.76 44.18 5.18
N ASP A 766 22.52 44.47 4.78
CA ASP A 766 21.73 45.52 5.45
C ASP A 766 20.91 45.02 6.65
N ALA A 767 20.51 45.96 7.51
CA ALA A 767 19.75 45.72 8.73
C ALA A 767 18.38 46.43 8.72
N LEU A 768 17.57 46.12 9.73
CA LEU A 768 16.19 46.59 9.86
C LEU A 768 16.01 47.65 10.96
N PRO A 769 15.04 48.59 10.80
CA PRO A 769 14.70 49.60 11.82
C PRO A 769 13.85 48.97 12.94
N VAL A 770 14.44 48.03 13.66
CA VAL A 770 13.82 47.24 14.73
C VAL A 770 14.63 47.42 16.01
N LYS A 771 13.93 47.62 17.14
CA LYS A 771 14.59 47.59 18.45
C LYS A 771 14.96 46.17 18.82
N GLU A 772 16.24 45.92 19.08
CA GLU A 772 16.66 44.63 19.60
C GLU A 772 16.16 44.41 21.04
N LEU A 773 15.62 43.22 21.29
CA LEU A 773 15.06 42.79 22.58
C LEU A 773 15.52 41.36 22.96
N THR A 774 16.65 40.90 22.41
CA THR A 774 17.19 39.55 22.63
C THR A 774 17.78 39.37 24.04
N GLY A 775 18.29 40.45 24.64
CA GLY A 775 19.05 40.40 25.90
C GLY A 775 20.46 39.83 25.75
N LEU A 776 20.97 39.66 24.52
CA LEU A 776 22.31 39.13 24.27
C LEU A 776 23.40 40.13 24.72
N PRO A 777 24.57 39.67 25.20
CA PRO A 777 25.67 40.57 25.60
C PRO A 777 26.24 41.45 24.48
N TYR A 778 25.91 41.13 23.23
CA TYR A 778 26.33 41.82 22.00
C TYR A 778 25.12 42.38 21.22
N ALA A 779 23.96 42.55 21.87
CA ALA A 779 22.78 43.15 21.27
C ALA A 779 23.05 44.59 20.81
N SER A 780 22.50 44.96 19.65
CA SER A 780 22.60 46.30 19.09
C SER A 780 21.98 47.35 20.02
N THR A 781 22.69 48.47 20.13
CA THR A 781 22.18 49.73 20.71
C THR A 781 22.17 50.87 19.69
N VAL A 782 22.42 50.56 18.42
CA VAL A 782 22.55 51.54 17.33
C VAL A 782 21.20 52.19 17.02
N ILE A 783 21.23 53.50 16.79
CA ILE A 783 20.10 54.31 16.33
C ILE A 783 20.54 55.05 15.06
N MET A 784 19.74 54.97 14.00
CA MET A 784 19.98 55.65 12.72
C MET A 784 18.71 56.35 12.23
N LYS A 785 18.86 57.29 11.29
CA LYS A 785 17.74 57.92 10.62
C LYS A 785 17.22 57.03 9.48
N ASP A 786 15.92 56.79 9.45
CA ASP A 786 15.26 56.12 8.34
C ASP A 786 15.04 57.07 7.14
N ALA A 787 14.33 56.59 6.11
CA ALA A 787 14.06 57.37 4.90
C ALA A 787 13.17 58.61 5.15
N ASP A 788 12.39 58.61 6.23
CA ASP A 788 11.51 59.71 6.64
C ASP A 788 12.25 60.69 7.60
N GLY A 789 13.55 60.47 7.85
CA GLY A 789 14.40 61.27 8.73
C GLY A 789 14.20 60.98 10.23
N ILE A 790 13.41 59.96 10.56
CA ILE A 790 13.01 59.61 11.92
C ILE A 790 14.10 58.73 12.55
N ASP A 791 14.48 59.01 13.79
CA ASP A 791 15.42 58.18 14.54
C ASP A 791 14.78 56.83 14.89
N LYS A 792 15.39 55.74 14.42
CA LYS A 792 14.97 54.35 14.65
C LYS A 792 16.12 53.54 15.26
N PRO A 793 15.86 52.68 16.25
CA PRO A 793 16.82 51.66 16.64
C PRO A 793 16.99 50.64 15.50
N VAL A 794 18.18 50.06 15.38
CA VAL A 794 18.58 49.21 14.26
C VAL A 794 19.02 47.82 14.75
N MET A 795 18.66 46.76 14.04
CA MET A 795 18.99 45.36 14.38
C MET A 795 19.12 44.51 13.10
N HIS A 796 20.07 43.56 13.05
CA HIS A 796 20.09 42.48 12.06
C HIS A 796 19.00 41.43 12.31
N ALA A 797 17.74 41.84 12.27
CA ALA A 797 16.59 40.98 12.57
C ALA A 797 16.29 39.89 11.50
N CYS A 798 17.00 39.91 10.36
CA CYS A 798 16.96 38.89 9.29
C CYS A 798 18.20 38.00 9.20
N GLY A 799 19.28 38.27 9.95
CA GLY A 799 20.49 37.41 9.96
C GLY A 799 21.53 37.67 8.87
N HIS A 800 21.50 38.83 8.20
CA HIS A 800 22.48 39.19 7.15
C HIS A 800 23.93 39.26 7.67
N ASP A 801 24.12 39.59 8.94
CA ASP A 801 25.37 39.43 9.70
C ASP A 801 25.92 38.00 9.71
N MET A 802 25.05 37.00 9.85
CA MET A 802 25.43 35.59 9.72
C MET A 802 25.78 35.25 8.26
N HIS A 803 25.04 35.78 7.28
CA HIS A 803 25.32 35.54 5.86
C HIS A 803 26.70 36.06 5.45
N MET A 804 27.03 37.30 5.86
CA MET A 804 28.36 37.89 5.67
C MET A 804 29.44 37.02 6.32
N THR A 805 29.27 36.65 7.59
CA THR A 805 30.25 35.85 8.34
C THR A 805 30.51 34.49 7.69
N CYS A 806 29.44 33.76 7.30
CA CYS A 806 29.57 32.48 6.63
C CYS A 806 30.28 32.60 5.27
N LEU A 807 30.02 33.65 4.49
CA LEU A 807 30.67 33.86 3.20
C LEU A 807 32.16 34.19 3.35
N LEU A 808 32.55 34.96 4.38
CA LEU A 808 33.95 35.22 4.70
C LEU A 808 34.69 33.93 5.08
N ALA A 809 34.11 33.08 5.94
CA ALA A 809 34.69 31.79 6.31
C ALA A 809 34.81 30.83 5.11
N ALA A 810 33.80 30.79 4.23
CA ALA A 810 33.86 30.03 2.99
C ALA A 810 34.95 30.55 2.04
N ALA A 811 35.14 31.87 1.98
CA ALA A 811 36.17 32.52 1.16
C ALA A 811 37.59 32.13 1.61
N GLU A 812 37.87 32.12 2.91
CA GLU A 812 39.15 31.62 3.44
C GLU A 812 39.32 30.11 3.18
N THR A 813 38.28 29.31 3.46
CA THR A 813 38.32 27.85 3.26
C THR A 813 38.71 27.50 1.83
N LEU A 814 38.03 28.10 0.83
CA LEU A 814 38.29 27.83 -0.58
C LEU A 814 39.62 28.42 -1.08
N ALA A 815 40.12 29.51 -0.47
CA ALA A 815 41.45 30.05 -0.73
C ALA A 815 42.58 29.13 -0.21
N ASN A 816 42.37 28.45 0.92
CA ASN A 816 43.30 27.47 1.48
C ASN A 816 43.24 26.11 0.75
N MET A 817 42.06 25.77 0.20
CA MET A 817 41.82 24.52 -0.54
C MET A 817 42.05 24.60 -2.06
N ARG A 818 42.77 25.62 -2.58
CA ARG A 818 43.04 25.79 -4.04
C ARG A 818 43.56 24.53 -4.74
N HIS A 819 44.29 23.66 -4.06
CA HIS A 819 44.82 22.42 -4.63
C HIS A 819 43.73 21.36 -4.94
N ALA A 820 42.50 21.53 -4.43
CA ALA A 820 41.41 20.56 -4.51
C ALA A 820 40.23 20.99 -5.40
N TRP A 821 40.33 22.13 -6.08
CA TRP A 821 39.34 22.62 -7.05
C TRP A 821 40.03 23.42 -8.17
N SER A 822 39.29 23.76 -9.24
CA SER A 822 39.80 24.58 -10.35
C SER A 822 38.71 25.42 -11.00
N GLY A 823 39.06 26.60 -11.51
CA GLY A 823 38.13 27.57 -12.10
C GLY A 823 38.26 28.96 -11.48
N THR A 824 37.15 29.70 -11.38
CA THR A 824 37.10 31.02 -10.73
C THR A 824 36.00 31.06 -9.68
N LEU A 825 36.30 31.55 -8.48
CA LEU A 825 35.35 31.85 -7.42
C LEU A 825 35.15 33.36 -7.33
N ILE A 826 33.90 33.80 -7.19
CA ILE A 826 33.52 35.18 -6.91
C ILE A 826 32.73 35.18 -5.61
N VAL A 827 33.10 36.04 -4.65
CA VAL A 827 32.32 36.27 -3.42
C VAL A 827 31.73 37.67 -3.48
N LEU A 828 30.41 37.80 -3.38
CA LEU A 828 29.68 39.06 -3.57
C LEU A 828 28.88 39.41 -2.32
N PHE A 829 29.00 40.67 -1.88
CA PHE A 829 28.29 41.18 -0.72
C PHE A 829 27.41 42.37 -1.16
N GLN A 830 26.11 42.23 -0.95
CA GLN A 830 25.07 43.08 -1.52
C GLN A 830 24.43 44.00 -0.45
N PRO A 831 24.32 45.31 -0.68
CA PRO A 831 23.58 46.21 0.19
C PRO A 831 22.07 46.13 -0.09
N ASN A 832 21.26 46.82 0.72
CA ASN A 832 19.88 47.21 0.40
C ASN A 832 18.99 46.05 -0.13
N GLU A 833 19.07 44.89 0.51
CA GLU A 833 18.17 43.77 0.26
C GLU A 833 16.77 44.08 0.78
N GLU A 834 16.66 44.61 2.00
CA GLU A 834 15.39 44.66 2.75
C GLU A 834 14.29 45.51 2.07
N ARG A 835 14.70 46.43 1.19
CA ARG A 835 13.86 47.29 0.32
C ARG A 835 13.72 46.78 -1.12
N GLY A 836 14.47 45.75 -1.51
CA GLY A 836 14.44 45.09 -2.82
C GLY A 836 15.27 45.74 -3.93
N GLY A 837 16.06 46.77 -3.61
CA GLY A 837 16.75 47.59 -4.62
C GLY A 837 18.21 47.22 -4.89
N GLY A 838 18.89 46.58 -3.94
CA GLY A 838 20.35 46.39 -3.95
C GLY A 838 20.92 45.69 -5.18
N ALA A 839 20.42 44.49 -5.49
CA ALA A 839 20.92 43.70 -6.62
C ALA A 839 20.75 44.44 -7.97
N GLN A 840 19.58 45.05 -8.19
CA GLN A 840 19.31 45.83 -9.39
C GLN A 840 20.22 47.07 -9.49
N ALA A 841 20.54 47.72 -8.37
CA ALA A 841 21.48 48.84 -8.33
C ALA A 841 22.92 48.40 -8.67
N MET A 842 23.37 47.24 -8.18
CA MET A 842 24.70 46.70 -8.52
C MET A 842 24.82 46.36 -10.01
N VAL A 843 23.79 45.75 -10.60
CA VAL A 843 23.75 45.43 -12.04
C VAL A 843 23.69 46.71 -12.88
N ALA A 844 22.88 47.69 -12.48
CA ALA A 844 22.79 48.99 -13.17
C ALA A 844 24.10 49.81 -13.11
N ASP A 845 24.87 49.67 -12.03
CA ASP A 845 26.22 50.23 -11.88
C ASP A 845 27.33 49.33 -12.51
N GLY A 846 26.92 48.47 -13.45
CA GLY A 846 27.84 47.75 -14.33
C GLY A 846 28.64 46.64 -13.65
N LEU A 847 28.06 45.91 -12.68
CA LEU A 847 28.71 44.78 -12.00
C LEU A 847 29.52 43.87 -12.96
N TYR A 848 28.90 43.37 -14.04
CA TYR A 848 29.54 42.47 -15.00
C TYR A 848 30.55 43.13 -15.96
N SER A 849 30.79 44.44 -15.85
CA SER A 849 31.95 45.11 -16.44
C SER A 849 33.17 45.13 -15.49
N LYS A 850 32.93 44.92 -14.19
CA LYS A 850 33.92 44.92 -13.11
C LYS A 850 34.36 43.49 -12.75
N ILE A 851 33.44 42.51 -12.79
CA ILE A 851 33.71 41.08 -12.51
C ILE A 851 33.47 40.17 -13.73
N PRO A 852 34.10 38.98 -13.81
CA PRO A 852 33.73 37.96 -14.78
C PRO A 852 32.25 37.56 -14.66
N VAL A 853 31.60 37.28 -15.79
CA VAL A 853 30.25 36.71 -15.80
C VAL A 853 30.31 35.28 -15.23
N PRO A 854 29.53 34.96 -14.18
CA PRO A 854 29.53 33.63 -13.59
C PRO A 854 28.69 32.65 -14.41
N ASP A 855 29.12 31.38 -14.45
CA ASP A 855 28.32 30.26 -14.97
C ASP A 855 27.23 29.84 -13.98
N TYR A 856 27.50 30.00 -12.67
CA TYR A 856 26.58 29.66 -11.59
C TYR A 856 26.57 30.74 -10.51
N VAL A 857 25.38 31.09 -10.03
CA VAL A 857 25.17 31.99 -8.89
C VAL A 857 24.51 31.18 -7.78
N PHE A 858 25.02 31.27 -6.56
CA PHE A 858 24.45 30.67 -5.35
C PHE A 858 24.29 31.72 -4.26
N GLY A 859 23.23 31.57 -3.47
CA GLY A 859 22.96 32.35 -2.26
C GLY A 859 22.28 31.48 -1.23
N GLN A 860 22.40 31.87 0.03
CA GLN A 860 21.75 31.21 1.16
C GLN A 860 21.09 32.24 2.07
N HIS A 861 20.13 31.81 2.89
CA HIS A 861 19.50 32.63 3.92
C HIS A 861 19.32 31.78 5.19
N VAL A 862 19.59 32.35 6.36
CA VAL A 862 19.32 31.71 7.65
C VAL A 862 17.82 31.77 7.93
N MET A 863 17.26 30.64 8.33
CA MET A 863 15.81 30.45 8.46
C MET A 863 15.45 30.12 9.91
N ARG A 864 14.18 30.32 10.31
CA ARG A 864 13.63 29.73 11.56
C ARG A 864 13.34 28.23 11.38
N MET A 865 14.37 27.50 10.94
CA MET A 865 14.40 26.04 10.84
C MET A 865 15.19 25.46 12.02
N ARG A 866 15.19 24.13 12.17
CA ARG A 866 16.00 23.47 13.20
C ARG A 866 17.49 23.77 12.94
N ALA A 867 18.21 24.23 13.95
CA ALA A 867 19.65 24.46 13.82
C ALA A 867 20.38 23.19 13.34
N GLY A 868 21.31 23.34 12.40
CA GLY A 868 21.98 22.22 11.72
C GLY A 868 21.20 21.63 10.54
N THR A 869 20.07 22.24 10.12
CA THR A 869 19.38 21.88 8.86
C THR A 869 19.69 22.88 7.75
N VAL A 870 19.71 22.40 6.50
CA VAL A 870 19.95 23.20 5.29
C VAL A 870 18.81 22.91 4.31
N GLY A 871 18.22 23.96 3.75
CA GLY A 871 17.04 23.83 2.88
C GLY A 871 17.29 24.34 1.46
N SER A 872 16.80 23.63 0.46
CA SER A 872 16.74 24.10 -0.92
C SER A 872 15.48 23.59 -1.64
N ARG A 873 15.22 24.09 -2.85
CA ARG A 873 14.06 23.70 -3.65
C ARG A 873 14.29 24.02 -5.13
N PRO A 874 14.12 23.08 -6.07
CA PRO A 874 14.11 23.37 -7.50
C PRO A 874 12.87 24.18 -7.92
N GLY A 875 13.06 25.15 -8.81
CA GLY A 875 12.01 26.05 -9.26
C GLY A 875 11.70 27.14 -8.23
N THR A 876 10.45 27.65 -8.24
CA THR A 876 10.04 28.75 -7.35
C THR A 876 10.10 28.33 -5.87
N ILE A 877 11.05 28.92 -5.14
CA ILE A 877 11.25 28.77 -3.69
C ILE A 877 10.54 29.87 -2.88
N MET A 878 10.39 31.06 -3.47
CA MET A 878 9.67 32.19 -2.87
C MET A 878 8.72 32.84 -3.87
N ALA A 879 7.54 33.24 -3.40
CA ALA A 879 6.57 33.98 -4.19
C ALA A 879 7.04 35.43 -4.46
N ALA A 880 6.57 36.01 -5.56
CA ALA A 880 6.69 37.45 -5.79
C ALA A 880 5.96 38.22 -4.68
N ALA A 881 6.46 39.42 -4.37
CA ALA A 881 5.91 40.26 -3.32
C ALA A 881 5.78 41.70 -3.77
N ASP A 882 4.62 42.28 -3.54
CA ASP A 882 4.33 43.68 -3.79
C ASP A 882 3.64 44.29 -2.58
N SER A 883 3.99 45.54 -2.29
CA SER A 883 3.29 46.34 -1.29
C SER A 883 2.82 47.66 -1.91
N LEU A 884 1.57 48.02 -1.64
CA LEU A 884 0.93 49.25 -2.08
C LEU A 884 0.38 50.00 -0.87
N LYS A 885 0.67 51.29 -0.75
CA LYS A 885 -0.11 52.20 0.08
C LYS A 885 -1.22 52.80 -0.79
N ILE A 886 -2.45 52.79 -0.30
CA ILE A 886 -3.62 53.35 -0.98
C ILE A 886 -4.25 54.40 -0.08
N THR A 887 -4.47 55.61 -0.62
CA THR A 887 -5.19 56.67 0.09
C THR A 887 -6.54 56.90 -0.59
N VAL A 888 -7.62 56.85 0.17
CA VAL A 888 -9.00 57.14 -0.28
C VAL A 888 -9.57 58.33 0.49
N TYR A 889 -10.41 59.12 -0.17
CA TYR A 889 -10.88 60.41 0.35
C TYR A 889 -12.37 60.39 0.65
N GLY A 890 -12.76 61.22 1.61
CA GLY A 890 -14.15 61.45 2.01
C GLY A 890 -14.39 62.94 2.23
N ARG A 891 -15.43 63.24 3.01
CA ARG A 891 -15.78 64.59 3.45
C ARG A 891 -16.14 64.51 4.92
N GLY A 892 -15.23 64.93 5.79
CA GLY A 892 -15.40 64.84 7.23
C GLY A 892 -16.49 65.75 7.79
N GLY A 893 -16.91 65.48 9.02
CA GLY A 893 -17.97 66.21 9.71
C GLY A 893 -18.31 65.60 11.08
N HIS A 894 -19.35 66.12 11.73
CA HIS A 894 -19.79 65.58 13.02
C HIS A 894 -20.55 64.26 12.83
N GLY A 895 -20.20 63.21 13.59
CA GLY A 895 -20.79 61.87 13.48
C GLY A 895 -22.30 61.77 13.74
N SER A 896 -22.95 62.82 14.26
CA SER A 896 -24.42 62.92 14.37
C SER A 896 -25.12 63.35 13.07
N LEU A 897 -24.36 63.81 12.06
CA LEU A 897 -24.86 64.33 10.78
C LEU A 897 -24.27 63.57 9.56
N PRO A 898 -24.27 62.22 9.53
CA PRO A 898 -23.59 61.44 8.49
C PRO A 898 -24.11 61.75 7.08
N HIS A 899 -25.39 62.15 6.94
CA HIS A 899 -26.01 62.55 5.68
C HIS A 899 -25.40 63.80 5.01
N GLN A 900 -24.53 64.54 5.70
CA GLN A 900 -23.79 65.70 5.15
C GLN A 900 -22.33 65.37 4.78
N THR A 901 -21.89 64.15 5.10
CA THR A 901 -20.52 63.67 4.99
C THR A 901 -20.37 62.64 3.86
N VAL A 902 -19.13 62.29 3.55
CA VAL A 902 -18.78 61.07 2.82
C VAL A 902 -17.78 60.33 3.70
N ASP A 903 -18.19 59.22 4.30
CA ASP A 903 -17.40 58.54 5.33
C ASP A 903 -16.29 57.68 4.69
N PRO A 904 -14.99 58.06 4.84
CA PRO A 904 -13.89 57.31 4.26
C PRO A 904 -13.59 56.01 5.03
N ALA A 905 -14.03 55.88 6.29
CA ALA A 905 -13.87 54.64 7.06
C ALA A 905 -14.86 53.58 6.55
N LEU A 906 -16.12 53.98 6.27
CA LEU A 906 -17.11 53.11 5.64
C LEU A 906 -16.68 52.70 4.21
N LEU A 907 -16.21 53.64 3.40
CA LEU A 907 -15.63 53.39 2.07
C LEU A 907 -14.47 52.38 2.15
N ALA A 908 -13.51 52.60 3.05
CA ALA A 908 -12.38 51.71 3.20
C ALA A 908 -12.79 50.32 3.70
N ALA A 909 -13.78 50.20 4.58
CA ALA A 909 -14.34 48.90 4.98
C ALA A 909 -14.97 48.15 3.80
N HIS A 910 -15.73 48.82 2.93
CA HIS A 910 -16.27 48.20 1.71
C HIS A 910 -15.17 47.76 0.73
N ILE A 911 -14.11 48.55 0.57
CA ILE A 911 -12.91 48.14 -0.20
C ILE A 911 -12.30 46.87 0.38
N VAL A 912 -12.04 46.82 1.70
CA VAL A 912 -11.45 45.64 2.38
C VAL A 912 -12.29 44.39 2.14
N ILE A 913 -13.62 44.49 2.24
CA ILE A 913 -14.55 43.39 1.96
C ILE A 913 -14.50 42.97 0.48
N ARG A 914 -14.51 43.93 -0.45
CA ARG A 914 -14.55 43.65 -1.89
C ARG A 914 -13.24 43.03 -2.41
N LEU A 915 -12.10 43.44 -1.88
CA LEU A 915 -10.78 42.90 -2.26
C LEU A 915 -10.66 41.39 -2.04
N GLN A 916 -11.43 40.81 -1.09
CA GLN A 916 -11.48 39.36 -0.88
C GLN A 916 -12.07 38.61 -2.10
N GLY A 917 -12.85 39.30 -2.95
CA GLY A 917 -13.36 38.79 -4.22
C GLY A 917 -12.27 38.43 -5.22
N ILE A 918 -11.10 39.09 -5.18
CA ILE A 918 -9.99 38.85 -6.11
C ILE A 918 -9.51 37.41 -6.00
N VAL A 919 -9.00 37.02 -4.82
CA VAL A 919 -8.49 35.66 -4.59
C VAL A 919 -9.61 34.62 -4.62
N SER A 920 -10.78 34.94 -4.07
CA SER A 920 -11.85 33.95 -3.95
C SER A 920 -12.58 33.66 -5.26
N ARG A 921 -12.73 34.62 -6.18
CA ARG A 921 -13.56 34.52 -7.41
C ARG A 921 -12.84 34.80 -8.72
N GLU A 922 -11.74 35.56 -8.73
CA GLU A 922 -11.09 35.99 -9.98
C GLU A 922 -9.78 35.23 -10.29
N VAL A 923 -9.06 34.75 -9.28
CA VAL A 923 -7.85 33.93 -9.45
C VAL A 923 -8.24 32.47 -9.69
N ASP A 924 -7.49 31.79 -10.58
CA ASP A 924 -7.65 30.35 -10.84
C ASP A 924 -7.40 29.54 -9.54
N PRO A 925 -8.31 28.63 -9.12
CA PRO A 925 -8.15 27.83 -7.90
C PRO A 925 -6.90 26.95 -7.83
N THR A 926 -6.22 26.72 -8.96
CA THR A 926 -4.95 25.98 -9.05
C THR A 926 -3.72 26.86 -8.87
N ASP A 927 -3.88 28.19 -8.86
CA ASP A 927 -2.81 29.16 -8.66
C ASP A 927 -2.77 29.71 -7.23
N LEU A 928 -1.62 30.22 -6.81
CA LEU A 928 -1.40 30.75 -5.46
C LEU A 928 -1.35 32.27 -5.50
N ALA A 929 -2.35 32.88 -4.88
CA ALA A 929 -2.48 34.31 -4.67
C ALA A 929 -2.86 34.64 -3.22
N VAL A 930 -2.34 35.75 -2.70
CA VAL A 930 -2.76 36.33 -1.42
C VAL A 930 -2.93 37.83 -1.61
N VAL A 931 -4.00 38.42 -1.05
CA VAL A 931 -4.20 39.87 -0.95
C VAL A 931 -4.54 40.19 0.51
N THR A 932 -3.63 40.86 1.19
CA THR A 932 -3.69 41.17 2.62
C THR A 932 -3.80 42.67 2.84
N VAL A 933 -4.72 43.10 3.70
CA VAL A 933 -4.78 44.46 4.22
C VAL A 933 -3.96 44.47 5.51
N GLY A 934 -2.72 44.93 5.43
CA GLY A 934 -1.77 44.97 6.54
C GLY A 934 -1.95 46.19 7.46
N SER A 935 -2.58 47.26 6.97
CA SER A 935 -3.00 48.39 7.79
C SER A 935 -4.25 49.06 7.23
N LEU A 936 -5.08 49.59 8.13
CA LEU A 936 -6.23 50.44 7.83
C LEU A 936 -6.26 51.55 8.88
N GLN A 937 -6.19 52.81 8.45
CA GLN A 937 -6.19 53.98 9.33
C GLN A 937 -7.22 55.01 8.84
N ALA A 938 -8.18 55.38 9.68
CA ALA A 938 -9.18 56.40 9.39
C ALA A 938 -9.64 57.07 10.70
N GLY A 939 -9.60 58.41 10.74
CA GLY A 939 -10.04 59.19 11.91
C GLY A 939 -9.11 59.14 13.13
N GLN A 940 -9.51 59.86 14.18
CA GLN A 940 -8.79 59.93 15.47
C GLN A 940 -9.73 60.09 16.68
N THR A 941 -10.91 60.71 16.50
CA THR A 941 -11.88 61.00 17.58
C THR A 941 -13.25 60.43 17.23
N GLU A 942 -13.89 59.80 18.20
CA GLU A 942 -15.09 58.95 18.03
C GLU A 942 -16.35 59.69 17.55
N ASN A 943 -16.44 61.01 17.75
CA ASN A 943 -17.58 61.83 17.33
C ASN A 943 -17.37 62.58 16.01
N ILE A 944 -16.28 62.31 15.28
CA ILE A 944 -15.89 62.97 14.03
C ILE A 944 -15.70 61.94 12.91
N ILE A 945 -16.39 62.16 11.78
CA ILE A 945 -16.15 61.45 10.52
C ILE A 945 -14.94 62.08 9.84
N ALA A 946 -13.98 61.26 9.39
CA ALA A 946 -12.69 61.70 8.84
C ALA A 946 -12.79 62.25 7.40
N ASP A 947 -11.72 62.90 6.92
CA ASP A 947 -11.58 63.40 5.55
C ASP A 947 -10.89 62.40 4.59
N ARG A 948 -10.14 61.43 5.12
CA ARG A 948 -9.50 60.35 4.35
C ARG A 948 -9.31 59.07 5.17
N ALA A 949 -8.99 57.99 4.47
CA ALA A 949 -8.49 56.74 5.04
C ALA A 949 -7.27 56.24 4.25
N GLU A 950 -6.33 55.61 4.95
CA GLU A 950 -5.11 55.04 4.38
C GLU A 950 -5.11 53.52 4.58
N ILE A 951 -4.87 52.78 3.51
CA ILE A 951 -4.92 51.30 3.42
C ILE A 951 -3.55 50.80 2.98
N GLY A 952 -2.87 50.04 3.82
CA GLY A 952 -1.65 49.32 3.44
C GLY A 952 -2.00 47.93 2.92
N LEU A 953 -1.74 47.67 1.64
CA LEU A 953 -1.88 46.36 1.02
C LEU A 953 -0.53 45.67 0.85
N ASP A 954 -0.53 44.36 1.05
CA ASP A 954 0.53 43.44 0.68
C ASP A 954 -0.09 42.29 -0.10
N PHE A 955 0.47 41.95 -1.27
CA PHE A 955 -0.03 40.84 -2.08
C PHE A 955 1.09 39.98 -2.65
N ARG A 956 0.76 38.70 -2.85
CA ARG A 956 1.71 37.63 -3.20
C ARG A 956 1.18 36.83 -4.37
N THR A 957 2.06 36.50 -5.30
CA THR A 957 1.74 35.69 -6.49
C THR A 957 2.90 34.81 -6.90
N VAL A 958 2.60 33.63 -7.46
CA VAL A 958 3.62 32.75 -8.05
C VAL A 958 3.86 33.09 -9.53
N LYS A 959 2.80 33.32 -10.31
CA LYS A 959 2.89 33.61 -11.75
C LYS A 959 2.91 35.12 -12.06
N PRO A 960 3.70 35.57 -13.06
CA PRO A 960 3.70 36.96 -13.53
C PRO A 960 2.33 37.44 -14.03
N GLU A 961 1.57 36.58 -14.73
CA GLU A 961 0.28 36.94 -15.31
C GLU A 961 -0.75 37.22 -14.22
N THR A 962 -0.78 36.37 -13.18
CA THR A 962 -1.64 36.50 -11.99
C THR A 962 -1.27 37.74 -11.18
N ARG A 963 0.01 38.15 -11.16
CA ARG A 963 0.47 39.41 -10.54
C ARG A 963 -0.20 40.63 -11.18
N GLU A 964 -0.11 40.73 -12.50
CA GLU A 964 -0.70 41.83 -13.25
C GLU A 964 -2.25 41.83 -13.17
N GLN A 965 -2.86 40.63 -13.16
CA GLN A 965 -4.30 40.48 -12.90
C GLN A 965 -4.70 41.07 -11.54
N ILE A 966 -3.98 40.73 -10.46
CA ILE A 966 -4.28 41.24 -9.11
C ILE A 966 -4.07 42.76 -9.04
N ILE A 967 -2.99 43.29 -9.63
CA ILE A 967 -2.74 44.75 -9.68
C ILE A 967 -3.90 45.47 -10.39
N SER A 968 -4.39 44.91 -11.51
CA SER A 968 -5.55 45.45 -12.23
C SER A 968 -6.84 45.35 -11.42
N ALA A 969 -7.07 44.24 -10.73
CA ALA A 969 -8.27 44.01 -9.94
C ALA A 969 -8.34 44.91 -8.69
N ILE A 970 -7.22 45.12 -8.00
CA ILE A 970 -7.10 46.06 -6.87
C ILE A 970 -7.52 47.47 -7.31
N ARG A 971 -6.96 47.98 -8.41
CA ARG A 971 -7.30 49.33 -8.92
C ARG A 971 -8.80 49.45 -9.23
N ARG A 972 -9.33 48.52 -10.04
CA ARG A 972 -10.75 48.47 -10.42
C ARG A 972 -11.68 48.46 -9.22
N ILE A 973 -11.38 47.67 -8.20
CA ILE A 973 -12.21 47.56 -6.99
C ILE A 973 -12.18 48.86 -6.18
N VAL A 974 -10.99 49.40 -5.92
CA VAL A 974 -10.82 50.64 -5.13
C VAL A 974 -11.49 51.81 -5.82
N GLU A 975 -11.32 51.96 -7.14
CA GLU A 975 -11.95 53.00 -7.94
C GLU A 975 -13.48 52.86 -7.96
N ALA A 976 -14.02 51.65 -8.12
CA ALA A 976 -15.45 51.39 -8.13
C ALA A 976 -16.12 51.69 -6.77
N GLU A 977 -15.52 51.28 -5.66
CA GLU A 977 -16.05 51.57 -4.32
C GLU A 977 -15.96 53.07 -3.98
N CYS A 978 -14.90 53.77 -4.44
CA CYS A 978 -14.81 55.24 -4.35
C CYS A 978 -15.98 55.93 -5.08
N VAL A 979 -16.33 55.47 -6.28
CA VAL A 979 -17.49 55.99 -7.03
C VAL A 979 -18.80 55.66 -6.32
N ALA A 980 -18.99 54.41 -5.87
CA ALA A 980 -20.20 53.97 -5.18
C ALA A 980 -20.45 54.74 -3.87
N SER A 981 -19.39 55.12 -3.16
CA SER A 981 -19.46 55.90 -1.91
C SER A 981 -19.54 57.41 -2.13
N GLY A 982 -19.46 57.91 -3.37
CA GLY A 982 -19.46 59.34 -3.67
C GLY A 982 -18.19 60.09 -3.24
N SER A 983 -17.03 59.41 -3.26
CA SER A 983 -15.73 60.00 -2.92
C SER A 983 -15.47 61.30 -3.71
N PRO A 984 -15.05 62.40 -3.06
CA PRO A 984 -14.83 63.68 -3.74
C PRO A 984 -13.53 63.72 -4.57
N LYS A 985 -12.66 62.71 -4.48
CA LYS A 985 -11.37 62.62 -5.18
C LYS A 985 -11.07 61.17 -5.60
N PRO A 986 -10.32 60.94 -6.68
CA PRO A 986 -9.82 59.62 -7.02
C PRO A 986 -8.84 59.10 -5.94
N PRO A 987 -8.71 57.77 -5.81
CA PRO A 987 -7.72 57.15 -4.93
C PRO A 987 -6.28 57.41 -5.41
N VAL A 988 -5.32 57.41 -4.48
CA VAL A 988 -3.88 57.47 -4.76
C VAL A 988 -3.25 56.11 -4.45
N PHE A 989 -2.40 55.59 -5.35
CA PHE A 989 -1.70 54.31 -5.21
C PHE A 989 -0.18 54.53 -5.23
N GLU A 990 0.51 54.13 -4.17
CA GLU A 990 1.95 54.29 -3.98
C GLU A 990 2.62 52.91 -3.80
N PRO A 991 3.37 52.40 -4.79
CA PRO A 991 4.16 51.18 -4.63
C PRO A 991 5.31 51.39 -3.65
N THR A 992 5.38 50.58 -2.59
CA THR A 992 6.40 50.73 -1.53
C THR A 992 7.46 49.65 -1.54
N ARG A 993 7.16 48.45 -2.07
CA ARG A 993 8.10 47.33 -2.24
C ARG A 993 7.75 46.51 -3.47
N ARG A 994 8.77 45.99 -4.17
CA ARG A 994 8.62 45.11 -5.33
C ARG A 994 9.72 44.05 -5.36
N PHE A 995 9.35 42.78 -5.23
CA PHE A 995 10.24 41.64 -5.39
C PHE A 995 9.72 40.74 -6.54
N PRO A 996 10.59 40.25 -7.45
CA PRO A 996 10.28 39.14 -8.34
C PRO A 996 10.21 37.81 -7.56
N PRO A 997 9.65 36.73 -8.13
CA PRO A 997 9.69 35.42 -7.52
C PRO A 997 11.12 34.85 -7.57
N THR A 998 11.61 34.28 -6.46
CA THR A 998 12.90 33.59 -6.44
C THR A 998 12.72 32.21 -7.05
N ASN A 999 13.31 32.01 -8.24
CA ASN A 999 13.24 30.78 -9.02
C ASN A 999 14.63 30.16 -9.12
N ASN A 1000 14.85 29.04 -8.43
CA ASN A 1000 16.11 28.31 -8.52
C ASN A 1000 16.10 27.49 -9.81
N ASP A 1001 17.17 27.57 -10.60
CA ASP A 1001 17.28 26.75 -11.81
C ASP A 1001 17.15 25.25 -11.47
N HIS A 1002 16.34 24.53 -12.26
CA HIS A 1002 15.97 23.16 -11.95
C HIS A 1002 17.14 22.17 -12.05
N GLU A 1003 18.06 22.38 -12.99
CA GLU A 1003 19.21 21.49 -13.20
C GLU A 1003 20.30 21.76 -12.15
N VAL A 1004 20.61 23.04 -11.91
CA VAL A 1004 21.61 23.47 -10.93
C VAL A 1004 21.15 23.15 -9.51
N ALA A 1005 19.90 23.42 -9.15
CA ALA A 1005 19.36 23.07 -7.84
C ALA A 1005 19.31 21.55 -7.63
N GLY A 1006 19.00 20.76 -8.67
CA GLY A 1006 19.05 19.30 -8.61
C GLY A 1006 20.45 18.76 -8.32
N LYS A 1007 21.47 19.27 -9.03
CA LYS A 1007 22.89 18.91 -8.79
C LYS A 1007 23.37 19.33 -7.40
N LEU A 1008 23.04 20.55 -6.96
CA LEU A 1008 23.38 21.05 -5.63
C LEU A 1008 22.70 20.19 -4.54
N ALA A 1009 21.43 19.86 -4.72
CA ALA A 1009 20.67 19.06 -3.76
C ALA A 1009 21.20 17.63 -3.62
N ALA A 1010 21.61 16.99 -4.72
CA ALA A 1010 22.30 15.71 -4.65
C ALA A 1010 23.60 15.81 -3.83
N SER A 1011 24.46 16.78 -4.16
CA SER A 1011 25.73 16.98 -3.45
C SER A 1011 25.55 17.36 -1.97
N PHE A 1012 24.49 18.10 -1.62
CA PHE A 1012 24.20 18.51 -0.25
C PHE A 1012 23.60 17.36 0.57
N ALA A 1013 22.74 16.52 -0.02
CA ALA A 1013 22.21 15.32 0.62
C ALA A 1013 23.32 14.29 0.95
N GLU A 1014 24.41 14.26 0.18
CA GLU A 1014 25.58 13.42 0.47
C GLU A 1014 26.44 13.93 1.65
N HIS A 1015 26.31 15.22 2.03
CA HIS A 1015 27.21 15.88 2.99
C HIS A 1015 26.53 16.31 4.29
N PHE A 1016 25.28 16.79 4.22
CA PHE A 1016 24.55 17.37 5.34
C PHE A 1016 23.42 16.45 5.80
N GLU A 1017 23.53 15.90 7.01
CA GLU A 1017 22.53 14.99 7.61
C GLU A 1017 21.16 15.66 7.86
N GLY A 1018 21.11 16.99 7.88
CA GLY A 1018 19.90 17.80 8.04
C GLY A 1018 19.40 18.48 6.76
N PHE A 1019 19.73 17.96 5.57
CA PHE A 1019 19.35 18.59 4.30
C PHE A 1019 17.92 18.25 3.85
N ASP A 1020 17.17 19.28 3.43
CA ASP A 1020 15.86 19.18 2.77
C ASP A 1020 15.95 19.77 1.35
N GLY A 1021 15.78 18.91 0.35
CA GLY A 1021 15.88 19.26 -1.08
C GLY A 1021 14.59 19.76 -1.73
N ASP A 1022 13.45 19.78 -1.02
CA ASP A 1022 12.19 20.34 -1.51
C ASP A 1022 11.45 21.10 -0.42
N VAL A 1023 12.16 21.98 0.32
CA VAL A 1023 11.56 22.76 1.40
C VAL A 1023 10.24 23.40 0.96
N PRO A 1024 9.20 23.46 1.82
CA PRO A 1024 7.94 24.09 1.48
C PRO A 1024 8.16 25.50 0.91
N ARG A 1025 7.41 25.85 -0.14
CA ARG A 1025 7.41 27.24 -0.65
C ARG A 1025 7.10 28.18 0.51
N SER A 1026 8.03 29.10 0.79
CA SER A 1026 7.81 30.00 1.91
C SER A 1026 6.86 31.11 1.49
N ASN A 1027 5.60 31.02 1.93
CA ASN A 1027 4.65 32.13 1.89
C ASN A 1027 5.05 33.24 2.88
N THR A 1028 5.85 32.89 3.91
CA THR A 1028 6.52 33.83 4.81
C THR A 1028 7.83 34.36 4.21
N LEU A 1029 8.16 35.62 4.49
CA LEU A 1029 9.35 36.29 3.99
C LEU A 1029 10.66 35.70 4.56
N TYR A 1030 11.60 35.38 3.67
CA TYR A 1030 13.05 35.42 3.90
C TYR A 1030 13.65 35.98 2.62
N LYS A 1031 13.83 37.30 2.60
CA LYS A 1031 13.92 38.07 1.37
C LYS A 1031 15.23 37.75 0.64
N VAL A 1032 15.14 37.50 -0.67
CA VAL A 1032 16.34 37.39 -1.51
C VAL A 1032 16.04 38.01 -2.86
N ALA A 1033 16.59 39.20 -3.11
CA ALA A 1033 16.62 39.87 -4.41
C ALA A 1033 17.53 39.15 -5.45
N PHE A 1034 17.47 37.82 -5.52
CA PHE A 1034 18.37 36.95 -6.28
C PHE A 1034 18.21 37.06 -7.80
N TYR A 1035 16.97 37.26 -8.25
CA TYR A 1035 16.56 37.20 -9.66
C TYR A 1035 17.39 38.10 -10.58
N PHE A 1036 17.77 39.30 -10.11
CA PHE A 1036 18.49 40.29 -10.91
C PHE A 1036 19.93 39.88 -11.31
N TYR A 1037 20.50 38.82 -10.71
CA TYR A 1037 21.78 38.25 -11.14
C TYR A 1037 21.63 37.08 -12.12
N SER A 1038 20.40 36.57 -12.31
CA SER A 1038 20.08 35.43 -13.19
C SER A 1038 19.56 35.86 -14.56
N THR A 1039 19.51 37.17 -14.83
CA THR A 1039 19.05 37.84 -16.05
C THR A 1039 20.08 38.84 -16.53
#